data_AF-A0AAE6SI94-F1
#
_entry.id   AF-A0AAE6SI94-F1
#
_cell.length_a   1.000
_cell.length_b   1.000
_cell.length_c   1.000
_cell.angle_alpha   90.00
_cell.angle_beta   90.00
_cell.angle_gamma   90.00
#
_symmetry.space_group_name_H-M   'P 1'
#
loop_
_entity.id
_entity.type
_entity.pdbx_description
1 polymer ?
#
loop_
_entity_poly.entity_id
_entity_poly.type
_entity_poly.pdbx_seq_one_letter_code
_entity_poly.pdbx_strand_id
1 'polypeptide(L)'
;MAVSEHSHLKPIINTYCMKNPADEYELVAMWNELFCALSSKIDGVFIFADEMGKMLDHINKNKGDMHVFQEIGERVTRMDFPVLFLGLLHQTFSEYAKGRGSKKEEEWAKIQGRYCDLLYNVTTDETVSIISSSIKSDIEPNEYQKELVERVVDALGCDNARKSIVSPRLIATAPLHPLTAIILGPLAKRSFSQNERSTFGFLNSNEPASFNLFLKSTTDVNARYSLAHLWDYLDANLQFVITNSRDGRGWMMASDIIQRIERLVGSNGITADSIRLVKTIAIINLFGRAALVFANESVLSAAMQCSYQELTDMIGLLSALSVVTYRKHQNSWEIFEGSDININELLSKMLSQVDSDSKVIESLDYSEYVMAKGHYHESGTIRWVKQSVIFDLDGVEGVVKRAKREGAFGCFVVVLDPHVTDKELRETVLKREREDLALMTTSHSEDIIELARDVYALELIKHDKVISTALQADRVAAKEFEYRYIYTQNLLREKISLVFRNAIWVTKTENDKKFYQISFLAKCMADDIYKYTPKIHNEIINRNKISASAVSATKKLLEAMINHGSVAGLGIDGFPPEKAIYMSLLRDTGLHWQAKDNCWSWLQDHSTLKDECLKEMFSAITEHLRSKKGEFISIADIRDIWTEEPYGITKGVFPILFMAYSFALRSQIAFYEKAISSELEYLPEVDVEYAYKLQKSPEDLAIKYFEVSNGEQDWLNKLAAISSELSGRKINPNFIEISTPLVTIIHGQLNWVKHIHTYEGVDSDLNKVCRNVRDVLLRANDPLRLLIVDLPHALDPDCKLNDEADIPHLI
;
A
#
# COMPACT_ATOMS: atom_id res chain seq x y z
N MET A 1 -52.31 -11.54 3.88
CA MET A 1 -53.43 -12.14 4.64
C MET A 1 -54.76 -11.39 4.47
N ALA A 2 -54.84 -10.05 4.45
CA ALA A 2 -56.12 -9.36 4.13
C ALA A 2 -56.50 -9.33 2.63
N VAL A 3 -55.50 -9.32 1.73
CA VAL A 3 -55.68 -9.14 0.29
C VAL A 3 -56.21 -10.40 -0.43
N SER A 4 -55.98 -11.59 0.15
CA SER A 4 -56.47 -12.89 -0.35
C SER A 4 -57.96 -13.15 -0.05
N GLU A 5 -58.55 -12.39 0.87
CA GLU A 5 -59.95 -12.54 1.31
C GLU A 5 -60.91 -11.63 0.55
N HIS A 6 -60.40 -10.60 -0.14
CA HIS A 6 -61.20 -9.71 -0.99
C HIS A 6 -61.48 -10.36 -2.36
N SER A 7 -62.68 -10.89 -2.54
CA SER A 7 -63.14 -11.56 -3.77
C SER A 7 -62.93 -10.73 -5.05
N HIS A 8 -63.03 -9.40 -4.95
CA HIS A 8 -62.84 -8.46 -6.06
C HIS A 8 -61.37 -8.20 -6.45
N LEU A 9 -60.40 -8.53 -5.59
CA LEU A 9 -58.97 -8.30 -5.83
C LEU A 9 -58.26 -9.55 -6.37
N LYS A 10 -58.85 -10.75 -6.17
CA LYS A 10 -58.29 -12.03 -6.60
C LYS A 10 -57.87 -12.10 -8.08
N PRO A 11 -58.66 -11.57 -9.05
CA PRO A 11 -58.26 -11.55 -10.46
C PRO A 11 -57.05 -10.65 -10.72
N ILE A 12 -56.98 -9.49 -10.06
CA ILE A 12 -55.88 -8.53 -10.19
C ILE A 12 -54.60 -9.15 -9.61
N ILE A 13 -54.68 -9.73 -8.41
CA ILE A 13 -53.54 -10.39 -7.76
C ILE A 13 -52.99 -11.51 -8.64
N ASN A 14 -53.84 -12.39 -9.18
CA ASN A 14 -53.39 -13.48 -10.05
C ASN A 14 -52.75 -12.97 -11.35
N THR A 15 -53.18 -11.80 -11.84
CA THR A 15 -52.63 -11.18 -13.05
C THR A 15 -51.22 -10.63 -12.81
N TYR A 16 -51.00 -9.97 -11.67
CA TYR A 16 -49.74 -9.28 -11.39
C TYR A 16 -48.74 -10.10 -10.57
N CYS A 17 -49.15 -11.13 -9.82
CA CYS A 17 -48.22 -11.93 -9.00
C CYS A 17 -47.30 -12.84 -9.83
N MET A 18 -47.70 -13.16 -11.06
CA MET A 18 -46.92 -13.98 -11.99
C MET A 18 -46.09 -13.13 -12.97
N LYS A 19 -46.28 -11.80 -12.98
CA LYS A 19 -45.45 -10.90 -13.78
C LYS A 19 -44.12 -10.69 -13.08
N ASN A 20 -43.03 -10.77 -13.84
CA ASN A 20 -41.68 -10.55 -13.33
C ASN A 20 -41.02 -9.50 -14.23
N PRO A 21 -40.96 -8.22 -13.80
CA PRO A 21 -40.43 -7.15 -14.64
C PRO A 21 -38.94 -7.38 -14.92
N ALA A 22 -38.53 -7.16 -16.16
CA ALA A 22 -37.15 -7.34 -16.62
C ALA A 22 -36.23 -6.19 -16.19
N ASP A 23 -36.78 -4.99 -16.01
CA ASP A 23 -36.05 -3.80 -15.59
C ASP A 23 -36.90 -2.87 -14.70
N GLU A 24 -36.28 -1.79 -14.22
CA GLU A 24 -36.90 -0.79 -13.35
C GLU A 24 -38.04 -0.02 -14.03
N TYR A 25 -37.95 0.19 -15.34
CA TYR A 25 -38.99 0.90 -16.09
C TYR A 25 -40.25 0.04 -16.22
N GLU A 26 -40.09 -1.24 -16.52
CA GLU A 26 -41.16 -2.23 -16.55
C GLU A 26 -41.79 -2.41 -15.17
N LEU A 27 -40.99 -2.40 -14.10
CA LEU A 27 -41.49 -2.45 -12.73
C LEU A 27 -42.42 -1.27 -12.43
N VAL A 28 -41.98 -0.04 -12.70
CA VAL A 28 -42.77 1.17 -12.41
C VAL A 28 -43.97 1.30 -13.35
N ALA A 29 -43.88 0.80 -14.59
CA ALA A 29 -45.03 0.68 -15.50
C ALA A 29 -46.06 -0.32 -14.97
N MET A 30 -45.61 -1.49 -14.52
CA MET A 30 -46.46 -2.50 -13.91
C MET A 30 -47.14 -1.98 -12.65
N TRP A 31 -46.45 -1.21 -11.80
CA TRP A 31 -47.05 -0.56 -10.63
C TRP A 31 -48.13 0.44 -11.03
N ASN A 32 -47.90 1.24 -12.07
CA ASN A 32 -48.90 2.17 -12.58
C ASN A 32 -50.16 1.44 -13.08
N GLU A 33 -49.99 0.36 -13.86
CA GLU A 33 -51.11 -0.48 -14.31
C GLU A 33 -51.88 -1.10 -13.12
N LEU A 34 -51.13 -1.60 -12.13
CA LEU A 34 -51.70 -2.18 -10.91
C LEU A 34 -52.51 -1.14 -10.13
N PHE A 35 -51.96 0.05 -9.88
CA PHE A 35 -52.65 1.10 -9.12
C PHE A 35 -53.88 1.62 -9.87
N CYS A 36 -53.81 1.74 -11.20
CA CYS A 36 -54.98 2.05 -12.02
C CYS A 36 -56.07 0.98 -11.89
N ALA A 37 -55.70 -0.30 -11.92
CA ALA A 37 -56.64 -1.41 -11.74
C ALA A 37 -57.27 -1.43 -10.32
N LEU A 38 -56.50 -0.99 -9.31
CA LEU A 38 -56.95 -0.91 -7.92
C LEU A 38 -57.79 0.33 -7.60
N SER A 39 -57.67 1.41 -8.37
CA SER A 39 -58.31 2.71 -8.09
C SER A 39 -59.83 2.65 -7.89
N SER A 40 -60.50 1.69 -8.52
CA SER A 40 -61.95 1.48 -8.40
C SER A 40 -62.36 0.48 -7.31
N LYS A 41 -61.40 -0.06 -6.56
CA LYS A 41 -61.60 -1.22 -5.65
C LYS A 41 -61.17 -0.96 -4.21
N ILE A 42 -60.30 0.00 -3.97
CA ILE A 42 -59.78 0.37 -2.64
C ILE A 42 -59.61 1.89 -2.55
N ASP A 43 -59.45 2.43 -1.34
CA ASP A 43 -59.33 3.89 -1.12
C ASP A 43 -57.92 4.44 -1.38
N GLY A 44 -56.90 3.57 -1.40
CA GLY A 44 -55.52 3.99 -1.63
C GLY A 44 -54.51 2.86 -1.51
N VAL A 45 -53.26 3.13 -1.85
CA VAL A 45 -52.13 2.22 -1.70
C VAL A 45 -51.05 2.86 -0.81
N PHE A 46 -50.60 2.10 0.19
CA PHE A 46 -49.45 2.49 1.02
C PHE A 46 -48.27 1.56 0.71
N ILE A 47 -47.17 2.14 0.23
CA ILE A 47 -45.93 1.45 -0.08
C ILE A 47 -44.93 1.78 1.02
N PHE A 48 -44.48 0.75 1.74
CA PHE A 48 -43.50 0.87 2.80
C PHE A 48 -42.17 0.27 2.35
N ALA A 49 -41.16 1.11 2.19
CA ALA A 49 -39.81 0.71 1.82
C ALA A 49 -38.91 0.74 3.06
N ASP A 50 -38.86 -0.39 3.76
CA ASP A 50 -37.89 -0.60 4.84
C ASP A 50 -36.47 -0.74 4.27
N GLU A 51 -35.47 -0.27 5.02
CA GLU A 51 -34.06 -0.23 4.59
C GLU A 51 -33.83 0.39 3.20
N MET A 52 -34.62 1.40 2.80
CA MET A 52 -34.46 2.09 1.51
C MET A 52 -33.03 2.59 1.28
N GLY A 53 -32.31 2.94 2.34
CA GLY A 53 -30.90 3.31 2.29
C GLY A 53 -29.98 2.26 1.66
N LYS A 54 -30.26 0.95 1.83
CA LYS A 54 -29.47 -0.12 1.18
C LYS A 54 -29.64 -0.13 -0.34
N MET A 55 -30.84 0.20 -0.83
CA MET A 55 -31.08 0.34 -2.28
C MET A 55 -30.29 1.53 -2.82
N LEU A 56 -30.34 2.67 -2.13
CA LEU A 56 -29.55 3.86 -2.49
C LEU A 56 -28.05 3.57 -2.45
N ASP A 57 -27.55 2.86 -1.43
CA ASP A 57 -26.15 2.42 -1.34
C ASP A 57 -25.75 1.47 -2.47
N HIS A 58 -26.66 0.57 -2.88
CA HIS A 58 -26.41 -0.36 -3.98
C HIS A 58 -26.31 0.38 -5.32
N ILE A 59 -27.25 1.29 -5.60
CA ILE A 59 -27.22 2.20 -6.77
C ILE A 59 -25.94 3.02 -6.74
N ASN A 60 -25.54 3.50 -5.55
CA ASN A 60 -24.27 4.20 -5.39
C ASN A 60 -23.09 3.26 -5.74
N LYS A 61 -22.91 2.12 -5.09
CA LYS A 61 -21.76 1.23 -5.33
C LYS A 61 -21.65 0.74 -6.78
N ASN A 62 -22.77 0.40 -7.42
CA ASN A 62 -22.80 -0.23 -8.73
C ASN A 62 -22.92 0.74 -9.91
N LYS A 63 -22.84 2.06 -9.67
CA LYS A 63 -23.06 3.09 -10.71
C LYS A 63 -24.45 2.97 -11.38
N GLY A 64 -25.44 2.49 -10.64
CA GLY A 64 -26.84 2.44 -11.09
C GLY A 64 -27.43 3.84 -11.30
N ASP A 65 -28.55 3.90 -12.01
CA ASP A 65 -29.35 5.10 -12.22
C ASP A 65 -30.36 5.27 -11.07
N MET A 66 -30.69 6.52 -10.73
CA MET A 66 -31.73 6.85 -9.75
C MET A 66 -33.11 7.00 -10.41
N HIS A 67 -33.20 6.73 -11.71
CA HIS A 67 -34.40 6.85 -12.52
C HIS A 67 -35.65 6.20 -11.89
N VAL A 68 -35.50 5.03 -11.23
CA VAL A 68 -36.61 4.36 -10.56
C VAL A 68 -37.29 5.24 -9.48
N PHE A 69 -36.52 5.92 -8.64
CA PHE A 69 -37.08 6.79 -7.59
C PHE A 69 -37.65 8.08 -8.17
N GLN A 70 -37.03 8.61 -9.23
CA GLN A 70 -37.61 9.75 -9.95
C GLN A 70 -38.99 9.39 -10.54
N GLU A 71 -39.09 8.26 -11.24
CA GLU A 71 -40.35 7.78 -11.82
C GLU A 71 -41.41 7.48 -10.76
N ILE A 72 -41.03 6.88 -9.63
CA ILE A 72 -41.95 6.66 -8.50
C ILE A 72 -42.51 8.00 -8.02
N GLY A 73 -41.64 8.98 -7.72
CA GLY A 73 -42.07 10.29 -7.24
C GLY A 73 -42.96 11.02 -8.25
N GLU A 74 -42.64 10.95 -9.54
CA GLU A 74 -43.44 11.62 -10.58
C GLU A 74 -44.79 10.95 -10.84
N ARG A 75 -44.85 9.62 -10.88
CA ARG A 75 -46.09 8.89 -11.16
C ARG A 75 -47.04 8.90 -9.97
N VAL A 76 -46.55 8.68 -8.76
CA VAL A 76 -47.37 8.73 -7.54
C VAL A 76 -48.02 10.11 -7.40
N THR A 77 -47.28 11.19 -7.65
CA THR A 77 -47.80 12.56 -7.56
C THR A 77 -48.86 12.89 -8.62
N ARG A 78 -48.84 12.22 -9.79
CA ARG A 78 -49.75 12.48 -10.92
C ARG A 78 -51.00 11.59 -10.93
N MET A 79 -51.09 10.61 -10.04
CA MET A 79 -52.23 9.71 -10.00
C MET A 79 -53.44 10.38 -9.34
N ASP A 80 -54.61 10.27 -9.97
CA ASP A 80 -55.91 10.64 -9.39
C ASP A 80 -56.41 9.63 -8.33
N PHE A 81 -55.50 8.80 -7.80
CA PHE A 81 -55.75 7.73 -6.85
C PHE A 81 -54.74 7.85 -5.69
N PRO A 82 -55.15 7.84 -4.41
CA PRO A 82 -54.24 8.05 -3.30
C PRO A 82 -53.17 6.97 -3.20
N VAL A 83 -51.92 7.32 -3.49
CA VAL A 83 -50.76 6.45 -3.28
C VAL A 83 -49.75 7.18 -2.40
N LEU A 84 -49.32 6.53 -1.31
CA LEU A 84 -48.33 7.05 -0.39
C LEU A 84 -47.12 6.12 -0.34
N PHE A 85 -45.94 6.66 -0.65
CA PHE A 85 -44.66 5.97 -0.56
C PHE A 85 -43.89 6.49 0.66
N LEU A 86 -43.58 5.61 1.60
CA LEU A 86 -42.78 5.93 2.79
C LEU A 86 -41.49 5.10 2.78
N GLY A 87 -40.35 5.79 2.74
CA GLY A 87 -39.03 5.19 2.84
C GLY A 87 -38.33 5.54 4.15
N LEU A 88 -37.70 4.57 4.79
CA LEU A 88 -36.90 4.79 5.99
C LEU A 88 -35.40 4.92 5.65
N LEU A 89 -34.76 5.99 6.14
CA LEU A 89 -33.35 6.33 5.87
C LEU A 89 -32.57 6.63 7.16
N HIS A 90 -31.26 6.36 7.16
CA HIS A 90 -30.36 6.66 8.28
C HIS A 90 -29.70 8.04 8.19
N GLN A 91 -29.62 8.58 6.98
CA GLN A 91 -29.06 9.87 6.63
C GLN A 91 -29.96 10.47 5.55
N THR A 92 -29.75 11.73 5.18
CA THR A 92 -30.59 12.36 4.15
C THR A 92 -30.38 11.68 2.79
N PHE A 93 -31.39 11.71 1.92
CA PHE A 93 -31.37 11.01 0.63
C PHE A 93 -30.14 11.39 -0.23
N SER A 94 -29.80 12.68 -0.31
CA SER A 94 -28.62 13.18 -1.04
C SER A 94 -27.29 12.76 -0.42
N GLU A 95 -27.23 12.51 0.90
CA GLU A 95 -25.99 12.06 1.55
C GLU A 95 -25.54 10.67 1.13
N TYR A 96 -26.45 9.84 0.62
CA TYR A 96 -26.09 8.55 0.01
C TYR A 96 -25.29 8.69 -1.30
N ALA A 97 -25.27 9.88 -1.94
CA ALA A 97 -24.44 10.18 -3.10
C ALA A 97 -23.05 10.74 -2.75
N LYS A 98 -22.75 10.96 -1.46
CA LYS A 98 -21.47 11.51 -1.00
C LYS A 98 -20.30 10.73 -1.61
N GLY A 99 -19.40 11.45 -2.28
CA GLY A 99 -18.20 10.87 -2.92
C GLY A 99 -18.34 10.53 -4.41
N ARG A 100 -19.49 10.83 -5.06
CA ARG A 100 -19.66 10.75 -6.53
C ARG A 100 -19.42 12.07 -7.28
N GLY A 101 -19.07 13.14 -6.56
CA GLY A 101 -18.90 14.50 -7.09
C GLY A 101 -20.17 15.33 -6.97
N SER A 102 -19.99 16.65 -6.82
CA SER A 102 -21.07 17.62 -6.56
C SER A 102 -22.24 17.53 -7.54
N LYS A 103 -21.97 17.25 -8.82
CA LYS A 103 -23.01 17.11 -9.84
C LYS A 103 -23.98 15.95 -9.58
N LYS A 104 -23.49 14.79 -9.13
CA LYS A 104 -24.36 13.64 -8.81
C LYS A 104 -25.08 13.83 -7.48
N GLU A 105 -24.43 14.47 -6.51
CA GLU A 105 -25.08 14.89 -5.26
C GLU A 105 -26.23 15.87 -5.53
N GLU A 106 -26.04 16.84 -6.42
CA GLU A 106 -27.09 17.75 -6.89
C GLU A 106 -28.20 17.03 -7.67
N GLU A 107 -27.87 16.06 -8.52
CA GLU A 107 -28.88 15.22 -9.21
C GLU A 107 -29.73 14.43 -8.21
N TRP A 108 -29.12 13.86 -7.17
CA TRP A 108 -29.84 13.14 -6.11
C TRP A 108 -30.63 14.09 -5.21
N ALA A 109 -30.11 15.29 -4.93
CA ALA A 109 -30.84 16.33 -4.21
C ALA A 109 -32.08 16.81 -4.98
N LYS A 110 -32.01 16.91 -6.32
CA LYS A 110 -33.17 17.20 -7.18
C LYS A 110 -34.24 16.11 -7.10
N ILE A 111 -33.82 14.85 -7.00
CA ILE A 111 -34.75 13.73 -6.82
C ILE A 111 -35.33 13.72 -5.41
N GLN A 112 -34.51 13.95 -4.38
CA GLN A 112 -34.94 14.13 -2.99
C GLN A 112 -36.02 15.21 -2.85
N GLY A 113 -35.91 16.32 -3.59
CA GLY A 113 -36.92 17.37 -3.61
C GLY A 113 -38.33 16.94 -4.08
N ARG A 114 -38.49 15.75 -4.64
CA ARG A 114 -39.79 15.14 -4.96
C ARG A 114 -40.44 14.42 -3.77
N TYR A 115 -39.71 14.29 -2.66
CA TYR A 115 -40.15 13.64 -1.43
C TYR A 115 -40.24 14.65 -0.28
N CYS A 116 -41.03 14.33 0.74
CA CYS A 116 -41.13 15.11 1.97
C CYS A 116 -40.25 14.47 3.06
N ASP A 117 -39.22 15.17 3.50
CA ASP A 117 -38.34 14.70 4.57
C ASP A 117 -38.93 14.97 5.95
N LEU A 118 -39.09 13.90 6.74
CA LEU A 118 -39.52 13.96 8.13
C LEU A 118 -38.32 13.66 9.04
N LEU A 119 -37.76 14.71 9.65
CA LEU A 119 -36.65 14.59 10.62
C LEU A 119 -37.14 13.96 11.92
N TYR A 120 -36.58 12.82 12.29
CA TYR A 120 -36.85 12.17 13.57
C TYR A 120 -35.84 12.64 14.63
N ASN A 121 -36.28 13.46 15.60
CA ASN A 121 -35.45 13.94 16.72
C ASN A 121 -36.15 13.68 18.07
N VAL A 122 -35.71 12.65 18.79
CA VAL A 122 -36.28 12.22 20.06
C VAL A 122 -35.90 13.18 21.18
N THR A 123 -36.84 13.77 21.91
CA THR A 123 -36.56 14.65 23.06
C THR A 123 -36.11 13.86 24.32
N THR A 124 -35.53 14.54 25.31
CA THR A 124 -35.16 13.90 26.59
C THR A 124 -36.39 13.30 27.29
N ASP A 125 -37.52 14.00 27.27
CA ASP A 125 -38.77 13.57 27.91
C ASP A 125 -39.41 12.36 27.17
N GLU A 126 -39.22 12.26 25.86
CA GLU A 126 -39.57 11.06 25.07
C GLU A 126 -38.65 9.88 25.40
N THR A 127 -37.34 10.12 25.60
CA THR A 127 -36.43 9.05 26.03
C THR A 127 -36.83 8.50 27.39
N VAL A 128 -37.18 9.37 28.35
CA VAL A 128 -37.73 8.95 29.65
C VAL A 128 -39.02 8.17 29.48
N SER A 129 -39.90 8.57 28.55
CA SER A 129 -41.13 7.83 28.23
C SER A 129 -40.83 6.42 27.71
N ILE A 130 -39.85 6.28 26.81
CA ILE A 130 -39.43 4.99 26.26
C ILE A 130 -38.85 4.11 27.39
N ILE A 131 -37.95 4.65 28.22
CA ILE A 131 -37.37 3.93 29.37
C ILE A 131 -38.47 3.45 30.33
N SER A 132 -39.42 4.33 30.66
CA SER A 132 -40.53 4.00 31.57
C SER A 132 -41.43 2.86 31.06
N SER A 133 -41.55 2.72 29.74
CA SER A 133 -42.32 1.63 29.12
C SER A 133 -41.49 0.35 28.94
N SER A 134 -40.16 0.45 29.02
CA SER A 134 -39.22 -0.65 28.82
C SER A 134 -38.95 -1.43 30.09
N ILE A 135 -38.95 -0.75 31.25
CA ILE A 135 -38.76 -1.37 32.55
C ILE A 135 -40.14 -1.83 33.06
N LYS A 136 -40.34 -3.15 33.13
CA LYS A 136 -41.55 -3.76 33.68
C LYS A 136 -41.25 -4.33 35.06
N SER A 137 -42.07 -3.97 36.04
CA SER A 137 -42.00 -4.45 37.41
C SER A 137 -43.38 -4.95 37.82
N ASP A 138 -43.44 -6.11 38.46
CA ASP A 138 -44.67 -6.62 39.09
C ASP A 138 -44.95 -5.94 40.45
N ILE A 139 -43.99 -5.13 40.93
CA ILE A 139 -44.07 -4.38 42.19
C ILE A 139 -44.38 -2.93 41.85
N GLU A 140 -45.48 -2.40 42.41
CA GLU A 140 -45.82 -0.99 42.25
C GLU A 140 -44.73 -0.07 42.81
N PRO A 141 -44.49 1.10 42.20
CA PRO A 141 -43.51 2.06 42.69
C PRO A 141 -43.79 2.44 44.14
N ASN A 142 -42.82 2.16 45.02
CA ASN A 142 -42.95 2.43 46.44
C ASN A 142 -42.88 3.93 46.75
N GLU A 143 -43.34 4.32 47.95
CA GLU A 143 -43.41 5.73 48.35
C GLU A 143 -42.05 6.44 48.29
N TYR A 144 -40.98 5.71 48.60
CA TYR A 144 -39.61 6.19 48.48
C TYR A 144 -39.25 6.65 47.05
N GLN A 145 -39.69 5.94 45.99
CA GLN A 145 -39.47 6.39 44.61
C GLN A 145 -40.18 7.70 44.32
N LYS A 146 -41.41 7.87 44.83
CA LYS A 146 -42.20 9.08 44.61
C LYS A 146 -41.53 10.28 45.26
N GLU A 147 -41.12 10.14 46.54
CA GLU A 147 -40.38 11.20 47.25
C GLU A 147 -39.06 11.57 46.57
N LEU A 148 -38.35 10.58 46.03
CA LEU A 148 -37.10 10.83 45.32
C LEU A 148 -37.34 11.57 44.00
N VAL A 149 -38.38 11.21 43.25
CA VAL A 149 -38.78 11.91 42.02
C VAL A 149 -39.19 13.34 42.34
N GLU A 150 -39.99 13.57 43.37
CA GLU A 150 -40.38 14.93 43.80
C GLU A 150 -39.14 15.77 44.14
N ARG A 151 -38.23 15.24 44.97
CA ARG A 151 -36.96 15.92 45.30
C ARG A 151 -36.15 16.29 44.07
N VAL A 152 -36.01 15.36 43.10
CA VAL A 152 -35.24 15.62 41.87
C VAL A 152 -35.93 16.66 40.99
N VAL A 153 -37.25 16.56 40.79
CA VAL A 153 -37.98 17.47 39.91
C VAL A 153 -38.06 18.89 40.51
N ASP A 154 -38.14 19.00 41.83
CA ASP A 154 -38.01 20.27 42.55
C ASP A 154 -36.61 20.87 42.41
N ALA A 155 -35.56 20.05 42.57
CA ALA A 155 -34.17 20.49 42.41
C ALA A 155 -33.84 20.96 40.97
N LEU A 156 -34.54 20.44 39.97
CA LEU A 156 -34.42 20.88 38.56
C LEU A 156 -35.22 22.16 38.25
N GLY A 157 -36.03 22.65 39.19
CA GLY A 157 -36.84 23.86 38.99
C GLY A 157 -37.95 23.71 37.95
N CYS A 158 -38.47 22.50 37.74
CA CYS A 158 -39.58 22.28 36.81
C CYS A 158 -40.85 23.01 37.27
N ASP A 159 -41.60 23.58 36.33
CA ASP A 159 -42.92 24.14 36.60
C ASP A 159 -43.97 23.02 36.85
N ASN A 160 -45.17 23.42 37.31
CA ASN A 160 -46.24 22.47 37.62
C ASN A 160 -46.75 21.70 36.40
N ALA A 161 -46.71 22.30 35.21
CA ALA A 161 -47.16 21.65 33.98
C ALA A 161 -46.21 20.51 33.59
N ARG A 162 -44.89 20.77 33.57
CA ARG A 162 -43.87 19.77 33.29
C ARG A 162 -43.82 18.69 34.37
N LYS A 163 -43.95 19.07 35.66
CA LYS A 163 -44.07 18.13 36.79
C LYS A 163 -45.15 17.08 36.55
N SER A 164 -46.34 17.51 36.14
CA SER A 164 -47.49 16.62 35.94
C SER A 164 -47.26 15.56 34.84
N ILE A 165 -46.44 15.88 33.84
CA ILE A 165 -46.14 15.00 32.70
C ILE A 165 -44.95 14.08 33.03
N VAL A 166 -43.89 14.64 33.61
CA VAL A 166 -42.60 13.94 33.76
C VAL A 166 -42.57 13.06 35.02
N SER A 167 -43.20 13.47 36.13
CA SER A 167 -43.15 12.72 37.39
C SER A 167 -43.71 11.30 37.27
N PRO A 168 -44.90 11.04 36.66
CA PRO A 168 -45.41 9.68 36.51
C PRO A 168 -44.45 8.78 35.71
N ARG A 169 -43.82 9.33 34.67
CA ARG A 169 -42.86 8.59 33.83
C ARG A 169 -41.58 8.26 34.60
N LEU A 170 -41.02 9.21 35.35
CA LEU A 170 -39.84 9.00 36.18
C LEU A 170 -40.09 8.01 37.32
N ILE A 171 -41.28 8.04 37.92
CA ILE A 171 -41.69 7.05 38.93
C ILE A 171 -41.63 5.64 38.32
N ALA A 172 -42.13 5.48 37.09
CA ALA A 172 -42.11 4.22 36.36
C ALA A 172 -40.72 3.80 35.82
N THR A 173 -39.67 4.61 35.96
CA THR A 173 -38.29 4.20 35.61
C THR A 173 -37.55 3.44 36.71
N ALA A 174 -38.17 3.22 37.87
CA ALA A 174 -37.56 2.46 38.96
C ALA A 174 -37.16 1.05 38.48
N PRO A 175 -35.98 0.52 38.89
CA PRO A 175 -35.07 1.05 39.92
C PRO A 175 -33.94 1.97 39.39
N LEU A 176 -34.10 2.64 38.25
CA LEU A 176 -33.19 3.74 37.89
C LEU A 176 -33.37 4.91 38.85
N HIS A 177 -32.26 5.59 39.18
CA HIS A 177 -32.35 6.91 39.80
C HIS A 177 -32.94 7.92 38.81
N PRO A 178 -33.85 8.83 39.19
CA PRO A 178 -34.50 9.75 38.24
C PRO A 178 -33.51 10.59 37.42
N LEU A 179 -32.44 11.08 38.03
CA LEU A 179 -31.36 11.79 37.30
C LEU A 179 -30.63 10.90 36.27
N THR A 180 -30.46 9.61 36.56
CA THR A 180 -29.88 8.67 35.58
C THR A 180 -30.82 8.54 34.38
N ALA A 181 -32.12 8.34 34.61
CA ALA A 181 -33.11 8.25 33.53
C ALA A 181 -33.12 9.50 32.63
N ILE A 182 -32.97 10.69 33.23
CA ILE A 182 -32.88 11.96 32.49
C ILE A 182 -31.58 12.04 31.67
N ILE A 183 -30.43 11.71 32.26
CA ILE A 183 -29.11 11.85 31.60
C ILE A 183 -28.89 10.81 30.49
N LEU A 184 -29.56 9.65 30.53
CA LEU A 184 -29.49 8.65 29.47
C LEU A 184 -29.90 9.19 28.09
N GLY A 185 -30.85 10.14 28.02
CA GLY A 185 -31.25 10.78 26.76
C GLY A 185 -30.12 11.56 26.08
N PRO A 186 -29.54 12.59 26.73
CA PRO A 186 -28.35 13.28 26.24
C PRO A 186 -27.17 12.36 25.93
N LEU A 187 -26.94 11.33 26.76
CA LEU A 187 -25.86 10.37 26.58
C LEU A 187 -26.05 9.52 25.32
N ALA A 188 -27.28 9.06 25.05
CA ALA A 188 -27.65 8.30 23.87
C ALA A 188 -27.36 9.06 22.56
N LYS A 189 -27.44 10.40 22.60
CA LYS A 189 -27.23 11.27 21.42
C LYS A 189 -25.78 11.66 21.18
N ARG A 190 -24.83 11.25 22.02
CA ARG A 190 -23.42 11.59 21.82
C ARG A 190 -22.85 10.86 20.62
N SER A 191 -21.82 11.43 20.00
CA SER A 191 -21.19 10.87 18.79
C SER A 191 -20.58 9.47 18.99
N PHE A 192 -20.30 9.10 20.25
CA PHE A 192 -19.83 7.76 20.63
C PHE A 192 -20.98 6.77 20.92
N SER A 193 -22.23 7.18 20.69
CA SER A 193 -23.46 6.47 21.07
C SER A 193 -24.44 6.43 19.88
N GLN A 194 -25.29 5.41 19.80
CA GLN A 194 -26.21 5.13 18.69
C GLN A 194 -27.69 5.44 19.05
N ASN A 195 -27.96 6.60 19.66
CA ASN A 195 -29.30 7.03 20.06
C ASN A 195 -30.04 5.93 20.85
N GLU A 196 -31.29 5.60 20.48
CA GLU A 196 -32.13 4.63 21.17
C GLU A 196 -31.48 3.23 21.30
N ARG A 197 -30.69 2.78 20.29
CA ARG A 197 -29.99 1.49 20.38
C ARG A 197 -28.99 1.45 21.54
N SER A 198 -28.40 2.59 21.90
CA SER A 198 -27.51 2.68 23.05
C SER A 198 -28.25 2.72 24.38
N THR A 199 -29.45 3.32 24.45
CA THR A 199 -30.29 3.26 25.65
C THR A 199 -30.76 1.83 25.91
N PHE A 200 -31.26 1.12 24.90
CA PHE A 200 -31.65 -0.29 25.03
C PHE A 200 -30.45 -1.21 25.21
N GLY A 201 -29.32 -0.89 24.57
CA GLY A 201 -28.05 -1.58 24.76
C GLY A 201 -27.59 -1.51 26.20
N PHE A 202 -27.66 -0.33 26.84
CA PHE A 202 -27.37 -0.15 28.26
C PHE A 202 -28.34 -0.95 29.15
N LEU A 203 -29.65 -0.80 28.95
CA LEU A 203 -30.67 -1.46 29.79
C LEU A 203 -30.57 -2.99 29.75
N ASN A 204 -30.20 -3.57 28.60
CA ASN A 204 -30.10 -5.01 28.40
C ASN A 204 -28.67 -5.56 28.48
N SER A 205 -27.68 -4.71 28.74
CA SER A 205 -26.27 -5.12 28.80
C SER A 205 -26.04 -6.12 29.94
N ASN A 206 -25.19 -7.13 29.71
CA ASN A 206 -24.66 -8.02 30.74
C ASN A 206 -23.17 -7.73 31.06
N GLU A 207 -22.66 -6.57 30.61
CA GLU A 207 -21.28 -6.15 30.83
C GLU A 207 -21.04 -5.70 32.27
N PRO A 208 -19.77 -5.58 32.74
CA PRO A 208 -19.46 -5.08 34.08
C PRO A 208 -20.15 -3.75 34.40
N ALA A 209 -20.61 -3.60 35.65
CA ALA A 209 -21.37 -2.45 36.16
C ALA A 209 -22.69 -2.11 35.40
N SER A 210 -23.18 -2.99 34.52
CA SER A 210 -24.46 -2.80 33.82
C SER A 210 -25.67 -2.75 34.74
N PHE A 211 -26.75 -2.15 34.24
CA PHE A 211 -28.05 -2.11 34.93
C PHE A 211 -28.58 -3.51 35.25
N ASN A 212 -28.43 -4.46 34.33
CA ASN A 212 -28.89 -5.84 34.54
C ASN A 212 -28.11 -6.54 35.66
N LEU A 213 -26.78 -6.35 35.73
CA LEU A 213 -25.99 -6.88 36.85
C LEU A 213 -26.41 -6.26 38.18
N PHE A 214 -26.67 -4.94 38.21
CA PHE A 214 -27.20 -4.26 39.39
C PHE A 214 -28.53 -4.89 39.86
N LEU A 215 -29.46 -5.18 38.94
CA LEU A 215 -30.72 -5.86 39.27
C LEU A 215 -30.50 -7.26 39.87
N LYS A 216 -29.50 -7.99 39.39
CA LYS A 216 -29.18 -9.35 39.87
C LYS A 216 -28.45 -9.35 41.22
N SER A 217 -27.64 -8.34 41.49
CA SER A 217 -26.79 -8.27 42.70
C SER A 217 -27.45 -7.58 43.88
N THR A 218 -28.58 -6.89 43.69
CA THR A 218 -29.17 -6.00 44.69
C THR A 218 -30.46 -6.58 45.26
N THR A 219 -30.52 -6.69 46.59
CA THR A 219 -31.69 -7.21 47.33
C THR A 219 -32.52 -6.12 48.00
N ASP A 220 -31.98 -4.89 48.11
CA ASP A 220 -32.70 -3.74 48.67
C ASP A 220 -33.65 -3.13 47.63
N VAL A 221 -34.95 -3.11 47.96
CA VAL A 221 -36.02 -2.55 47.13
C VAL A 221 -35.89 -1.03 46.93
N ASN A 222 -35.18 -0.33 47.83
CA ASN A 222 -34.95 1.11 47.75
C ASN A 222 -33.66 1.49 47.03
N ALA A 223 -32.79 0.52 46.73
CA ALA A 223 -31.57 0.81 45.99
C ALA A 223 -31.90 1.33 44.57
N ARG A 224 -31.10 2.30 44.11
CA ARG A 224 -31.26 2.91 42.78
C ARG A 224 -29.97 2.89 42.00
N TYR A 225 -30.07 2.60 40.70
CA TYR A 225 -28.95 2.73 39.78
C TYR A 225 -28.65 4.22 39.55
N SER A 226 -27.71 4.74 40.32
CA SER A 226 -27.31 6.15 40.36
C SER A 226 -26.34 6.55 39.25
N LEU A 227 -26.03 7.85 39.16
CA LEU A 227 -25.05 8.37 38.20
C LEU A 227 -23.63 7.84 38.43
N ALA A 228 -23.28 7.47 39.66
CA ALA A 228 -22.00 6.83 39.93
C ALA A 228 -21.92 5.41 39.33
N HIS A 229 -23.00 4.63 39.38
CA HIS A 229 -23.05 3.33 38.69
C HIS A 229 -22.95 3.51 37.17
N LEU A 230 -23.62 4.55 36.63
CA LEU A 230 -23.51 4.89 35.22
C LEU A 230 -22.07 5.25 34.82
N TRP A 231 -21.35 6.02 35.67
CA TRP A 231 -19.92 6.26 35.46
C TRP A 231 -19.14 4.95 35.39
N ASP A 232 -19.31 4.05 36.35
CA ASP A 232 -18.59 2.78 36.39
C ASP A 232 -18.87 1.90 35.16
N TYR A 233 -20.12 1.89 34.68
CA TYR A 233 -20.48 1.22 33.44
C TYR A 233 -19.80 1.84 32.22
N LEU A 234 -19.79 3.17 32.12
CA LEU A 234 -19.15 3.88 31.02
C LEU A 234 -17.63 3.71 31.03
N ASP A 235 -17.01 3.72 32.20
CA ASP A 235 -15.56 3.52 32.34
C ASP A 235 -15.16 2.09 31.97
N ALA A 236 -15.89 1.08 32.45
CA ALA A 236 -15.57 -0.31 32.14
C ALA A 236 -15.77 -0.66 30.65
N ASN A 237 -16.77 -0.07 29.98
CA ASN A 237 -17.23 -0.55 28.69
C ASN A 237 -17.04 0.42 27.53
N LEU A 238 -16.93 1.72 27.81
CA LEU A 238 -16.96 2.77 26.80
C LEU A 238 -15.82 3.80 26.95
N GLN A 239 -14.91 3.65 27.93
CA GLN A 239 -13.80 4.58 28.17
C GLN A 239 -13.00 4.88 26.90
N PHE A 240 -12.63 3.84 26.12
CA PHE A 240 -11.88 4.02 24.88
C PHE A 240 -12.63 4.89 23.86
N VAL A 241 -13.94 4.68 23.71
CA VAL A 241 -14.76 5.41 22.73
C VAL A 241 -15.01 6.85 23.18
N ILE A 242 -15.24 7.07 24.48
CA ILE A 242 -15.49 8.40 25.06
C ILE A 242 -14.22 9.26 25.00
N THR A 243 -13.05 8.67 25.29
CA THR A 243 -11.75 9.37 25.24
C THR A 243 -11.45 9.91 23.83
N ASN A 244 -11.92 9.23 22.78
CA ASN A 244 -11.73 9.62 21.39
C ASN A 244 -12.81 10.58 20.87
N SER A 245 -13.74 10.99 21.74
CA SER A 245 -14.81 11.92 21.40
C SER A 245 -14.47 13.35 21.80
N ARG A 246 -15.31 14.32 21.43
CA ARG A 246 -15.20 15.72 21.88
C ARG A 246 -15.25 15.87 23.41
N ASP A 247 -15.82 14.89 24.11
CA ASP A 247 -15.93 14.86 25.57
C ASP A 247 -14.70 14.21 26.25
N GLY A 248 -13.71 13.74 25.47
CA GLY A 248 -12.56 12.98 25.94
C GLY A 248 -11.67 13.69 26.96
N ARG A 249 -11.39 14.99 26.76
CA ARG A 249 -10.61 15.81 27.71
C ARG A 249 -11.25 15.81 29.10
N GLY A 250 -12.56 16.07 29.16
CA GLY A 250 -13.28 16.11 30.42
C GLY A 250 -13.41 14.73 31.07
N TRP A 251 -13.55 13.67 30.26
CA TRP A 251 -13.58 12.29 30.75
C TRP A 251 -12.26 11.86 31.39
N MET A 252 -11.13 12.09 30.71
CA MET A 252 -9.80 11.73 31.23
C MET A 252 -9.48 12.47 32.53
N MET A 253 -9.77 13.77 32.58
CA MET A 253 -9.61 14.60 33.77
C MET A 253 -10.41 14.05 34.96
N ALA A 254 -11.69 13.74 34.75
CA ALA A 254 -12.50 13.15 35.80
C ALA A 254 -12.01 11.76 36.22
N SER A 255 -11.57 10.92 35.27
CA SER A 255 -11.06 9.56 35.54
C SER A 255 -9.79 9.58 36.41
N ASP A 256 -8.82 10.46 36.12
CA ASP A 256 -7.58 10.55 36.91
C ASP A 256 -7.86 11.04 38.35
N ILE A 257 -8.68 12.08 38.48
CA ILE A 257 -9.13 12.60 39.78
C ILE A 257 -9.86 11.52 40.59
N ILE A 258 -10.74 10.74 39.96
CA ILE A 258 -11.44 9.64 40.62
C ILE A 258 -10.44 8.58 41.09
N GLN A 259 -9.50 8.15 40.26
CA GLN A 259 -8.44 7.21 40.66
C GLN A 259 -7.57 7.75 41.80
N ARG A 260 -7.28 9.06 41.80
CA ARG A 260 -6.52 9.73 42.85
C ARG A 260 -7.27 9.69 44.18
N ILE A 261 -8.56 9.99 44.17
CA ILE A 261 -9.42 9.99 45.37
C ILE A 261 -9.65 8.58 45.88
N GLU A 262 -9.79 7.59 44.99
CA GLU A 262 -9.92 6.18 45.35
C GLU A 262 -8.72 5.68 46.18
N ARG A 263 -7.51 6.19 45.93
CA ARG A 263 -6.31 5.89 46.73
C ARG A 263 -6.31 6.55 48.12
N LEU A 264 -7.10 7.60 48.32
CA LEU A 264 -7.18 8.34 49.58
C LEU A 264 -8.31 7.85 50.49
N VAL A 265 -9.11 6.86 50.07
CA VAL A 265 -10.20 6.29 50.86
C VAL A 265 -9.67 5.76 52.19
N GLY A 266 -10.33 6.14 53.29
CA GLY A 266 -9.91 5.77 54.65
C GLY A 266 -8.82 6.67 55.25
N SER A 267 -8.31 7.64 54.48
CA SER A 267 -7.42 8.71 54.93
C SER A 267 -8.08 10.08 54.73
N ASN A 268 -7.71 11.08 55.52
CA ASN A 268 -8.17 12.47 55.38
C ASN A 268 -9.71 12.68 55.34
N GLY A 269 -10.49 11.76 55.92
CA GLY A 269 -11.95 11.85 55.96
C GLY A 269 -12.65 11.51 54.63
N ILE A 270 -11.93 11.00 53.62
CA ILE A 270 -12.50 10.58 52.34
C ILE A 270 -13.20 9.22 52.48
N THR A 271 -14.46 9.17 52.09
CA THR A 271 -15.33 7.99 52.17
C THR A 271 -15.75 7.51 50.78
N ALA A 272 -16.42 6.35 50.72
CA ALA A 272 -17.02 5.85 49.48
C ALA A 272 -18.04 6.85 48.88
N ASP A 273 -18.76 7.59 49.73
CA ASP A 273 -19.70 8.62 49.28
C ASP A 273 -18.99 9.84 48.66
N SER A 274 -17.76 10.14 49.09
CA SER A 274 -16.94 11.18 48.44
C SER A 274 -16.62 10.80 46.99
N ILE A 275 -16.27 9.53 46.72
CA ILE A 275 -16.04 9.05 45.35
C ILE A 275 -17.33 9.10 44.53
N ARG A 276 -18.43 8.62 45.12
CA ARG A 276 -19.75 8.64 44.49
C ARG A 276 -20.17 10.06 44.13
N LEU A 277 -19.88 11.05 44.97
CA LEU A 277 -20.14 12.46 44.71
C LEU A 277 -19.31 12.96 43.52
N VAL A 278 -18.01 12.64 43.45
CA VAL A 278 -17.14 13.06 42.33
C VAL A 278 -17.59 12.43 41.02
N LYS A 279 -17.90 11.12 41.00
CA LYS A 279 -18.49 10.44 39.83
C LYS A 279 -19.79 11.10 39.38
N THR A 280 -20.63 11.50 40.34
CA THR A 280 -21.89 12.21 40.08
C THR A 280 -21.66 13.57 39.45
N ILE A 281 -20.74 14.38 39.99
CA ILE A 281 -20.37 15.70 39.43
C ILE A 281 -19.79 15.52 38.02
N ALA A 282 -18.94 14.52 37.80
CA ALA A 282 -18.35 14.21 36.49
C ALA A 282 -19.41 13.98 35.41
N ILE A 283 -20.35 13.07 35.66
CA ILE A 283 -21.42 12.74 34.72
C ILE A 283 -22.31 13.96 34.43
N ILE A 284 -22.62 14.76 35.43
CA ILE A 284 -23.42 15.98 35.24
C ILE A 284 -22.65 17.02 34.42
N ASN A 285 -21.36 17.26 34.71
CA ASN A 285 -20.55 18.22 33.96
C ASN A 285 -20.42 17.81 32.48
N LEU A 286 -20.21 16.51 32.20
CA LEU A 286 -20.02 16.00 30.84
C LEU A 286 -21.33 15.92 30.06
N PHE A 287 -22.40 15.40 30.66
CA PHE A 287 -23.61 15.01 29.93
C PHE A 287 -24.89 15.72 30.38
N GLY A 288 -24.89 16.41 31.53
CA GLY A 288 -26.08 17.04 32.11
C GLY A 288 -26.57 18.31 31.38
N ARG A 289 -25.65 19.07 30.77
CA ARG A 289 -25.97 20.40 30.19
C ARG A 289 -27.06 20.37 29.12
N ALA A 290 -27.09 19.34 28.27
CA ALA A 290 -28.10 19.21 27.22
C ALA A 290 -29.51 18.90 27.76
N ALA A 291 -29.62 18.39 28.98
CA ALA A 291 -30.87 18.21 29.71
C ALA A 291 -31.13 19.34 30.73
N LEU A 292 -30.35 20.43 30.69
CA LEU A 292 -30.39 21.53 31.67
C LEU A 292 -30.15 21.08 33.12
N VAL A 293 -29.37 20.01 33.30
CA VAL A 293 -28.97 19.51 34.62
C VAL A 293 -27.58 20.07 34.96
N PHE A 294 -27.49 20.79 36.08
CA PHE A 294 -26.24 21.38 36.59
C PHE A 294 -25.93 20.85 37.99
N ALA A 295 -24.65 20.70 38.33
CA ALA A 295 -24.18 20.16 39.60
C ALA A 295 -24.24 21.23 40.71
N ASN A 296 -25.45 21.74 40.98
CA ASN A 296 -25.72 22.64 42.09
C ASN A 296 -26.03 21.84 43.37
N GLU A 297 -26.03 22.50 44.53
CA GLU A 297 -26.22 21.80 45.82
C GLU A 297 -27.56 21.07 45.93
N SER A 298 -28.64 21.63 45.38
CA SER A 298 -29.96 20.98 45.40
C SER A 298 -29.99 19.70 44.57
N VAL A 299 -29.39 19.71 43.37
CA VAL A 299 -29.31 18.53 42.49
C VAL A 299 -28.36 17.49 43.07
N LEU A 300 -27.22 17.90 43.64
CA LEU A 300 -26.27 16.99 44.25
C LEU A 300 -26.82 16.36 45.54
N SER A 301 -27.53 17.10 46.38
CA SER A 301 -28.22 16.57 47.56
C SER A 301 -29.30 15.55 47.15
N ALA A 302 -30.08 15.84 46.10
CA ALA A 302 -31.06 14.89 45.56
C ALA A 302 -30.39 13.63 44.96
N ALA A 303 -29.26 13.76 44.26
CA ALA A 303 -28.51 12.65 43.66
C ALA A 303 -27.84 11.74 44.70
N MET A 304 -27.30 12.35 45.75
CA MET A 304 -26.62 11.64 46.84
C MET A 304 -27.59 11.11 47.89
N GLN A 305 -28.78 11.71 47.97
CA GLN A 305 -29.81 11.46 49.00
C GLN A 305 -29.31 11.74 50.42
N CYS A 306 -28.44 12.73 50.55
CA CYS A 306 -27.88 13.18 51.82
C CYS A 306 -28.43 14.56 52.20
N SER A 307 -28.28 14.92 53.47
CA SER A 307 -28.59 16.28 53.93
C SER A 307 -27.66 17.32 53.31
N TYR A 308 -28.10 18.59 53.29
CA TYR A 308 -27.26 19.70 52.83
C TYR A 308 -25.98 19.85 53.65
N GLN A 309 -26.02 19.56 54.96
CA GLN A 309 -24.84 19.64 55.82
C GLN A 309 -23.79 18.60 55.43
N GLU A 310 -24.19 17.33 55.30
CA GLU A 310 -23.29 16.25 54.86
C GLU A 310 -22.70 16.53 53.47
N LEU A 311 -23.50 17.07 52.56
CA LEU A 311 -23.02 17.48 51.23
C LEU A 311 -21.97 18.58 51.34
N THR A 312 -22.23 19.61 52.15
CA THR A 312 -21.32 20.75 52.36
C THR A 312 -19.98 20.28 52.94
N ASP A 313 -20.02 19.36 53.90
CA ASP A 313 -18.82 18.79 54.51
C ASP A 313 -17.98 18.01 53.47
N MET A 314 -18.63 17.16 52.65
CA MET A 314 -17.95 16.43 51.56
C MET A 314 -17.36 17.36 50.51
N ILE A 315 -18.13 18.36 50.06
CA ILE A 315 -17.67 19.35 49.08
C ILE A 315 -16.50 20.17 49.65
N GLY A 316 -16.54 20.54 50.93
CA GLY A 316 -15.46 21.25 51.61
C GLY A 316 -14.15 20.45 51.59
N LEU A 317 -14.21 19.15 51.90
CA LEU A 317 -13.05 18.25 51.83
C LEU A 317 -12.50 18.14 50.40
N LEU A 318 -13.38 17.91 49.41
CA LEU A 318 -12.99 17.79 48.01
C LEU A 318 -12.41 19.10 47.45
N SER A 319 -12.97 20.25 47.85
CA SER A 319 -12.47 21.56 47.47
C SER A 319 -11.09 21.83 48.09
N ALA A 320 -10.86 21.44 49.35
CA ALA A 320 -9.55 21.56 50.00
C ALA A 320 -8.47 20.70 49.31
N LEU A 321 -8.86 19.55 48.75
CA LEU A 321 -8.00 18.69 47.93
C LEU A 321 -7.88 19.15 46.46
N SER A 322 -8.42 20.32 46.11
CA SER A 322 -8.44 20.84 44.74
C SER A 322 -9.03 19.84 43.73
N VAL A 323 -10.07 19.11 44.12
CA VAL A 323 -10.80 18.16 43.27
C VAL A 323 -11.96 18.84 42.57
N VAL A 324 -12.69 19.69 43.31
CA VAL A 324 -13.86 20.43 42.80
C VAL A 324 -13.67 21.92 43.00
N THR A 325 -14.22 22.70 42.07
CA THR A 325 -14.24 24.16 42.13
C THR A 325 -15.64 24.68 41.85
N TYR A 326 -16.06 25.71 42.59
CA TYR A 326 -17.38 26.32 42.41
C TYR A 326 -17.36 27.43 41.36
N ARG A 327 -18.25 27.35 40.36
CA ARG A 327 -18.44 28.36 39.32
C ARG A 327 -19.63 29.27 39.64
N LYS A 328 -19.33 30.46 40.18
CA LYS A 328 -20.36 31.46 40.59
C LYS A 328 -21.37 31.80 39.49
N HIS A 329 -20.93 31.94 38.24
CA HIS A 329 -21.79 32.35 37.12
C HIS A 329 -22.78 31.26 36.67
N GLN A 330 -22.50 29.99 36.97
CA GLN A 330 -23.34 28.84 36.58
C GLN A 330 -24.04 28.22 37.79
N ASN A 331 -23.77 28.72 39.00
CA ASN A 331 -24.22 28.15 40.27
C ASN A 331 -23.97 26.63 40.34
N SER A 332 -22.78 26.18 39.95
CA SER A 332 -22.48 24.74 39.84
C SER A 332 -21.05 24.41 40.25
N TRP A 333 -20.88 23.20 40.76
CA TRP A 333 -19.58 22.59 41.03
C TRP A 333 -19.03 21.91 39.78
N GLU A 334 -17.74 22.08 39.54
CA GLU A 334 -17.02 21.44 38.44
C GLU A 334 -15.81 20.68 38.96
N ILE A 335 -15.49 19.57 38.29
CA ILE A 335 -14.22 18.86 38.49
C ILE A 335 -13.05 19.72 37.98
N PHE A 336 -12.00 19.82 38.77
CA PHE A 336 -10.82 20.64 38.47
C PHE A 336 -9.51 19.88 38.77
N GLU A 337 -8.60 19.83 37.80
CA GLU A 337 -7.20 19.40 37.91
C GLU A 337 -6.44 20.24 36.88
N GLY A 338 -5.49 21.05 37.34
CA GLY A 338 -4.60 21.74 36.44
C GLY A 338 -3.58 20.75 35.90
N SER A 339 -3.61 20.46 34.59
CA SER A 339 -2.35 20.23 33.88
C SER A 339 -1.83 21.60 33.47
N ASP A 340 -0.58 21.90 33.82
CA ASP A 340 0.08 23.13 33.41
C ASP A 340 0.36 23.13 31.90
N ILE A 341 0.25 21.98 31.21
CA ILE A 341 0.63 21.80 29.81
C ILE A 341 -0.61 21.59 28.96
N ASN A 342 -1.05 22.66 28.29
CA ASN A 342 -2.12 22.58 27.30
C ASN A 342 -1.54 22.19 25.92
N ILE A 343 -1.69 20.93 25.51
CA ILE A 343 -1.22 20.41 24.21
C ILE A 343 -1.81 21.20 23.04
N ASN A 344 -3.05 21.71 23.15
CA ASN A 344 -3.66 22.53 22.09
C ASN A 344 -3.00 23.91 21.97
N GLU A 345 -2.61 24.52 23.09
CA GLU A 345 -1.84 25.78 23.07
C GLU A 345 -0.43 25.56 22.52
N LEU A 346 0.22 24.46 22.88
CA LEU A 346 1.52 24.10 22.30
C LEU A 346 1.43 23.83 20.80
N LEU A 347 0.41 23.09 20.37
CA LEU A 347 0.18 22.79 18.96
C LEU A 347 -0.09 24.08 18.17
N SER A 348 -1.01 24.92 18.64
CA SER A 348 -1.30 26.21 17.98
C SER A 348 -0.09 27.14 17.96
N LYS A 349 0.73 27.16 19.02
CA LYS A 349 2.01 27.86 19.05
C LYS A 349 2.97 27.34 17.98
N MET A 350 3.16 26.03 17.87
CA MET A 350 4.07 25.46 16.86
C MET A 350 3.53 25.67 15.44
N LEU A 351 2.22 25.49 15.22
CA LEU A 351 1.58 25.77 13.93
C LEU A 351 1.78 27.23 13.49
N SER A 352 1.77 28.19 14.43
CA SER A 352 2.04 29.60 14.12
C SER A 352 3.49 29.89 13.69
N GLN A 353 4.41 28.96 13.92
CA GLN A 353 5.82 29.05 13.51
C GLN A 353 6.09 28.32 12.18
N VAL A 354 5.08 27.68 11.59
CA VAL A 354 5.21 27.00 10.30
C VAL A 354 5.11 28.03 9.18
N ASP A 355 6.27 28.42 8.65
CA ASP A 355 6.35 29.47 7.62
C ASP A 355 6.09 28.96 6.19
N SER A 356 6.15 27.64 5.94
CA SER A 356 6.11 27.09 4.58
C SER A 356 5.56 25.66 4.52
N ASP A 357 4.54 25.45 3.69
CA ASP A 357 3.95 24.13 3.43
C ASP A 357 4.91 23.19 2.68
N SER A 358 5.68 23.72 1.74
CA SER A 358 6.71 22.93 1.03
C SER A 358 7.66 22.22 2.00
N LYS A 359 8.18 22.90 3.03
CA LYS A 359 9.03 22.28 4.06
C LYS A 359 8.31 21.21 4.88
N VAL A 360 7.04 21.44 5.21
CA VAL A 360 6.21 20.46 5.92
C VAL A 360 6.09 19.18 5.09
N ILE A 361 5.76 19.31 3.81
CA ILE A 361 5.60 18.16 2.92
C ILE A 361 6.94 17.45 2.66
N GLU A 362 8.05 18.18 2.49
CA GLU A 362 9.39 17.58 2.33
C GLU A 362 9.85 16.78 3.54
N SER A 363 9.38 17.15 4.74
CA SER A 363 9.69 16.44 5.99
C SER A 363 8.89 15.15 6.19
N LEU A 364 7.81 14.94 5.42
CA LEU A 364 7.00 13.73 5.50
C LEU A 364 7.79 12.50 5.05
N ASP A 365 7.95 11.53 5.95
CA ASP A 365 8.50 10.21 5.63
C ASP A 365 7.42 9.28 5.04
N TYR A 366 6.79 9.71 3.93
CA TYR A 366 5.84 8.88 3.18
C TYR A 366 6.57 8.11 2.07
N SER A 367 6.74 6.80 2.26
CA SER A 367 7.39 5.93 1.27
C SER A 367 6.66 4.59 1.15
N GLU A 368 5.66 4.54 0.27
CA GLU A 368 4.96 3.32 -0.11
C GLU A 368 5.38 2.86 -1.52
N TYR A 369 5.24 1.56 -1.80
CA TYR A 369 5.63 0.97 -3.09
C TYR A 369 4.48 0.21 -3.73
N VAL A 370 4.38 0.30 -5.06
CA VAL A 370 3.41 -0.42 -5.87
C VAL A 370 4.12 -1.42 -6.77
N MET A 371 3.71 -2.68 -6.70
CA MET A 371 4.19 -3.71 -7.61
C MET A 371 3.47 -3.64 -8.96
N ALA A 372 4.23 -3.73 -10.05
CA ALA A 372 3.71 -3.94 -11.40
C ALA A 372 3.23 -5.40 -11.57
N LYS A 373 2.11 -5.77 -10.92
CA LYS A 373 1.67 -7.16 -10.79
C LYS A 373 1.47 -7.88 -12.14
N GLY A 374 0.84 -7.22 -13.11
CA GLY A 374 0.61 -7.85 -14.42
C GLY A 374 1.93 -8.10 -15.17
N HIS A 375 2.86 -7.15 -15.16
CA HIS A 375 4.19 -7.32 -15.74
C HIS A 375 4.95 -8.48 -15.06
N TYR A 376 4.84 -8.59 -13.73
CA TYR A 376 5.40 -9.72 -12.99
C TYR A 376 4.80 -11.07 -13.41
N HIS A 377 3.47 -11.16 -13.58
CA HIS A 377 2.84 -12.40 -14.02
C HIS A 377 3.26 -12.79 -15.45
N GLU A 378 3.43 -11.81 -16.34
CA GLU A 378 3.79 -12.05 -17.74
C GLU A 378 5.30 -12.38 -17.92
N SER A 379 6.19 -11.62 -17.27
CA SER A 379 7.65 -11.74 -17.43
C SER A 379 8.34 -12.57 -16.35
N GLY A 380 7.73 -12.73 -15.18
CA GLY A 380 8.36 -13.30 -13.98
C GLY A 380 9.29 -12.34 -13.22
N THR A 381 9.50 -11.10 -13.70
CA THR A 381 10.38 -10.11 -13.07
C THR A 381 9.60 -9.14 -12.18
N ILE A 382 9.97 -9.05 -10.90
CA ILE A 382 9.31 -8.15 -9.95
C ILE A 382 9.85 -6.73 -10.11
N ARG A 383 8.95 -5.76 -10.27
CA ARG A 383 9.28 -4.33 -10.40
C ARG A 383 8.35 -3.48 -9.52
N TRP A 384 8.91 -2.40 -8.98
CA TRP A 384 8.24 -1.51 -8.04
C TRP A 384 8.26 -0.06 -8.52
N VAL A 385 7.14 0.63 -8.35
CA VAL A 385 7.00 2.08 -8.49
C VAL A 385 6.92 2.68 -7.09
N LYS A 386 7.68 3.75 -6.83
CA LYS A 386 7.64 4.46 -5.55
C LYS A 386 6.51 5.48 -5.53
N GLN A 387 5.73 5.53 -4.46
CA GLN A 387 4.76 6.60 -4.22
C GLN A 387 5.42 7.77 -3.48
N SER A 388 5.11 9.00 -3.86
CA SER A 388 5.66 10.20 -3.23
C SER A 388 4.65 11.35 -3.26
N VAL A 389 4.73 12.22 -2.27
CA VAL A 389 3.90 13.42 -2.16
C VAL A 389 4.84 14.61 -2.17
N ILE A 390 4.57 15.61 -3.00
CA ILE A 390 5.33 16.85 -3.09
C ILE A 390 4.37 18.04 -3.06
N PHE A 391 4.87 19.20 -2.66
CA PHE A 391 4.07 20.42 -2.67
C PHE A 391 3.92 20.95 -4.10
N ASP A 392 5.03 21.26 -4.75
CA ASP A 392 5.09 21.85 -6.09
C ASP A 392 5.83 20.94 -7.10
N LEU A 393 5.95 21.39 -8.35
CA LEU A 393 6.62 20.64 -9.41
C LEU A 393 8.16 20.66 -9.35
N ASP A 394 8.76 21.54 -8.55
CA ASP A 394 10.23 21.63 -8.44
C ASP A 394 10.81 20.40 -7.74
N GLY A 395 10.02 19.76 -6.86
CA GLY A 395 10.39 18.54 -6.15
C GLY A 395 10.46 17.26 -7.00
N VAL A 396 9.92 17.26 -8.22
CA VAL A 396 9.75 16.06 -9.07
C VAL A 396 11.09 15.35 -9.34
N GLU A 397 12.13 16.10 -9.71
CA GLU A 397 13.42 15.48 -10.07
C GLU A 397 14.13 14.88 -8.84
N GLY A 398 13.90 15.45 -7.66
CA GLY A 398 14.41 14.93 -6.40
C GLY A 398 13.81 13.56 -6.06
N VAL A 399 12.48 13.41 -6.19
CA VAL A 399 11.79 12.15 -5.88
C VAL A 399 12.10 11.05 -6.88
N VAL A 400 12.22 11.37 -8.18
CA VAL A 400 12.57 10.37 -9.21
C VAL A 400 14.00 9.86 -9.02
N LYS A 401 14.98 10.75 -8.78
CA LYS A 401 16.35 10.33 -8.46
C LYS A 401 16.42 9.46 -7.21
N ARG A 402 15.62 9.78 -6.18
CA ARG A 402 15.53 8.99 -4.95
C ARG A 402 14.93 7.60 -5.24
N ALA A 403 13.84 7.53 -5.99
CA ALA A 403 13.20 6.28 -6.39
C ALA A 403 14.18 5.35 -7.14
N LYS A 404 14.96 5.88 -8.10
CA LYS A 404 15.96 5.11 -8.85
C LYS A 404 17.06 4.56 -7.94
N ARG A 405 17.55 5.36 -6.98
CA ARG A 405 18.58 4.91 -5.99
C ARG A 405 18.07 3.79 -5.08
N GLU A 406 16.79 3.80 -4.77
CA GLU A 406 16.12 2.79 -3.95
C GLU A 406 15.69 1.54 -4.76
N GLY A 407 15.93 1.53 -6.07
CA GLY A 407 15.65 0.39 -6.95
C GLY A 407 14.23 0.34 -7.50
N ALA A 408 13.44 1.42 -7.38
CA ALA A 408 12.18 1.57 -8.10
C ALA A 408 12.44 2.01 -9.55
N PHE A 409 11.64 1.50 -10.49
CA PHE A 409 11.81 1.84 -11.91
C PHE A 409 11.06 3.10 -12.34
N GLY A 410 10.20 3.62 -11.46
CA GLY A 410 9.43 4.84 -11.70
C GLY A 410 8.83 5.39 -10.40
N CYS A 411 8.10 6.49 -10.53
CA CYS A 411 7.47 7.19 -9.41
C CYS A 411 6.03 7.62 -9.71
N PHE A 412 5.16 7.45 -8.71
CA PHE A 412 3.82 8.01 -8.64
C PHE A 412 3.81 9.17 -7.67
N VAL A 413 3.53 10.37 -8.19
CA VAL A 413 3.68 11.60 -7.42
C VAL A 413 2.36 12.36 -7.35
N VAL A 414 1.93 12.64 -6.12
CA VAL A 414 0.82 13.57 -5.85
C VAL A 414 1.40 14.95 -5.58
N VAL A 415 0.95 15.93 -6.35
CA VAL A 415 1.29 17.36 -6.19
C VAL A 415 0.16 18.02 -5.41
N LEU A 416 0.49 18.67 -4.29
CA LEU A 416 -0.50 19.25 -3.38
C LEU A 416 -0.78 20.74 -3.63
N ASP A 417 0.05 21.45 -4.39
CA ASP A 417 -0.20 22.85 -4.74
C ASP A 417 -1.51 22.98 -5.55
N PRO A 418 -2.54 23.66 -5.01
CA PRO A 418 -3.83 23.81 -5.68
C PRO A 418 -3.76 24.70 -6.93
N HIS A 419 -2.66 25.44 -7.14
CA HIS A 419 -2.46 26.29 -8.31
C HIS A 419 -1.89 25.53 -9.51
N VAL A 420 -1.35 24.33 -9.31
CA VAL A 420 -0.79 23.51 -10.39
C VAL A 420 -1.93 22.97 -11.26
N THR A 421 -1.85 23.27 -12.55
CA THR A 421 -2.83 22.87 -13.55
C THR A 421 -2.49 21.53 -14.20
N ASP A 422 -3.49 20.80 -14.69
CA ASP A 422 -3.30 19.58 -15.49
C ASP A 422 -2.34 19.79 -16.68
N LYS A 423 -2.33 21.02 -17.24
CA LYS A 423 -1.44 21.39 -18.34
C LYS A 423 0.03 21.38 -17.90
N GLU A 424 0.34 21.92 -16.73
CA GLU A 424 1.71 21.95 -16.20
C GLU A 424 2.18 20.56 -15.79
N LEU A 425 1.30 19.72 -15.21
CA LEU A 425 1.60 18.30 -14.97
C LEU A 425 2.00 17.61 -16.27
N ARG A 426 1.21 17.82 -17.32
CA ARG A 426 1.43 17.22 -18.65
C ARG A 426 2.74 17.69 -19.27
N GLU A 427 3.02 18.98 -19.26
CA GLU A 427 4.29 19.52 -19.76
C GLU A 427 5.48 18.93 -19.00
N THR A 428 5.33 18.68 -17.69
CA THR A 428 6.38 18.08 -16.86
C THR A 428 6.64 16.62 -17.22
N VAL A 429 5.60 15.81 -17.41
CA VAL A 429 5.76 14.41 -17.83
C VAL A 429 6.27 14.30 -19.27
N LEU A 430 5.80 15.14 -20.19
CA LEU A 430 6.23 15.13 -21.59
C LEU A 430 7.69 15.55 -21.80
N LYS A 431 8.27 16.34 -20.89
CA LYS A 431 9.70 16.69 -20.90
C LYS A 431 10.61 15.49 -20.65
N ARG A 432 10.09 14.39 -20.08
CA ARG A 432 10.90 13.21 -19.76
C ARG A 432 11.05 12.31 -20.98
N GLU A 433 12.24 11.75 -21.14
CA GLU A 433 12.52 10.77 -22.20
C GLU A 433 11.82 9.43 -21.95
N ARG A 434 11.70 9.03 -20.67
CA ARG A 434 11.16 7.74 -20.22
C ARG A 434 9.74 7.85 -19.63
N GLU A 435 8.99 6.75 -19.67
CA GLU A 435 7.68 6.59 -19.02
C GLU A 435 7.81 6.27 -17.51
N ASP A 436 8.71 6.96 -16.80
CA ASP A 436 9.09 6.65 -15.41
C ASP A 436 8.37 7.51 -14.36
N LEU A 437 7.43 8.36 -14.78
CA LEU A 437 6.72 9.29 -13.92
C LEU A 437 5.23 9.33 -14.24
N ALA A 438 4.39 9.23 -13.21
CA ALA A 438 3.00 9.67 -13.28
C ALA A 438 2.73 10.73 -12.22
N LEU A 439 2.09 11.82 -12.64
CA LEU A 439 1.73 12.95 -11.79
C LEU A 439 0.22 13.05 -11.59
N MET A 440 -0.21 13.60 -10.47
CA MET A 440 -1.60 14.00 -10.29
C MET A 440 -1.76 15.12 -9.25
N THR A 441 -2.85 15.86 -9.34
CA THR A 441 -3.33 16.80 -8.32
C THR A 441 -4.58 16.25 -7.65
N THR A 442 -4.89 16.70 -6.43
CA THR A 442 -6.01 16.21 -5.65
C THR A 442 -6.87 17.36 -5.11
N SER A 443 -8.19 17.17 -5.09
CA SER A 443 -9.13 18.09 -4.43
C SER A 443 -9.08 18.02 -2.90
N HIS A 444 -8.30 17.09 -2.35
CA HIS A 444 -8.09 16.93 -0.90
C HIS A 444 -6.71 17.46 -0.46
N SER A 445 -6.10 18.36 -1.23
CA SER A 445 -4.77 18.89 -0.91
C SER A 445 -4.76 19.63 0.42
N GLU A 446 -5.75 20.50 0.66
CA GLU A 446 -5.91 21.25 1.92
C GLU A 446 -5.98 20.30 3.13
N ASP A 447 -6.84 19.28 3.09
CA ASP A 447 -6.95 18.27 4.16
C ASP A 447 -5.59 17.60 4.48
N ILE A 448 -4.83 17.24 3.44
CA ILE A 448 -3.53 16.59 3.60
C ILE A 448 -2.50 17.55 4.17
N ILE A 449 -2.49 18.81 3.69
CA ILE A 449 -1.59 19.86 4.17
C ILE A 449 -1.89 20.17 5.64
N GLU A 450 -3.16 20.30 6.03
CA GLU A 450 -3.55 20.53 7.43
C GLU A 450 -3.12 19.39 8.35
N LEU A 451 -3.39 18.14 7.96
CA LEU A 451 -2.94 16.97 8.73
C LEU A 451 -1.41 16.86 8.78
N ALA A 452 -0.71 17.19 7.68
CA ALA A 452 0.74 17.21 7.64
C ALA A 452 1.32 18.32 8.53
N ARG A 453 0.70 19.50 8.57
CA ARG A 453 1.05 20.59 9.49
C ARG A 453 0.90 20.16 10.94
N ASP A 454 -0.20 19.48 11.28
CA ASP A 454 -0.42 18.95 12.63
C ASP A 454 0.65 17.91 13.00
N VAL A 455 0.94 16.96 12.12
CA VAL A 455 2.01 15.97 12.35
C VAL A 455 3.36 16.65 12.53
N TYR A 456 3.71 17.60 11.65
CA TYR A 456 4.95 18.35 11.73
C TYR A 456 5.07 19.17 13.02
N ALA A 457 4.00 19.87 13.43
CA ALA A 457 3.97 20.60 14.68
C ALA A 457 4.12 19.68 15.90
N LEU A 458 3.52 18.49 15.88
CA LEU A 458 3.72 17.48 16.92
C LEU A 458 5.15 16.92 16.93
N GLU A 459 5.79 16.74 15.76
CA GLU A 459 7.21 16.38 15.68
C GLU A 459 8.12 17.47 16.27
N LEU A 460 7.83 18.75 16.00
CA LEU A 460 8.54 19.87 16.63
C LEU A 460 8.40 19.85 18.15
N ILE A 461 7.19 19.59 18.68
CA ILE A 461 6.95 19.41 20.12
C ILE A 461 7.80 18.25 20.68
N LYS A 462 7.88 17.13 19.96
CA LYS A 462 8.64 15.95 20.35
C LYS A 462 10.15 16.24 20.42
N HIS A 463 10.66 17.04 19.49
CA HIS A 463 12.07 17.37 19.36
C HIS A 463 12.53 18.57 20.20
N ASP A 464 11.61 19.41 20.69
CA ASP A 464 11.91 20.48 21.65
C ASP A 464 12.28 19.87 23.01
N LYS A 465 13.53 20.08 23.43
CA LYS A 465 14.08 19.50 24.67
C LYS A 465 13.36 19.99 25.94
N VAL A 466 12.91 21.24 25.96
CA VAL A 466 12.26 21.84 27.15
C VAL A 466 10.85 21.28 27.29
N ILE A 467 10.09 21.29 26.18
CA ILE A 467 8.72 20.78 26.16
C ILE A 467 8.69 19.27 26.36
N SER A 468 9.57 18.53 25.71
CA SER A 468 9.69 17.07 25.86
C SER A 468 10.01 16.66 27.30
N THR A 469 10.89 17.40 27.99
CA THR A 469 11.17 17.17 29.42
C THR A 469 9.95 17.48 30.30
N ALA A 470 9.20 18.54 29.98
CA ALA A 470 7.97 18.90 30.68
C ALA A 470 6.87 17.84 30.48
N LEU A 471 6.72 17.31 29.26
CA LEU A 471 5.82 16.19 28.95
C LEU A 471 6.23 14.93 29.72
N GLN A 472 7.53 14.62 29.85
CA GLN A 472 7.98 13.47 30.64
C GLN A 472 7.68 13.60 32.15
N ALA A 473 7.61 14.83 32.66
CA ALA A 473 7.24 15.11 34.05
C ALA A 473 5.72 15.01 34.28
N ASP A 474 4.89 15.37 33.30
CA ASP A 474 3.43 15.25 33.32
C ASP A 474 2.96 14.01 32.55
N ARG A 475 2.71 12.91 33.28
CA ARG A 475 2.27 11.63 32.70
C ARG A 475 0.95 11.70 31.93
N VAL A 476 0.06 12.65 32.27
CA VAL A 476 -1.23 12.81 31.60
C VAL A 476 -1.00 13.50 30.24
N ALA A 477 -0.26 14.60 30.24
CA ALA A 477 0.11 15.32 29.01
C ALA A 477 0.94 14.45 28.06
N ALA A 478 1.87 13.62 28.57
CA ALA A 478 2.62 12.66 27.75
C ALA A 478 1.74 11.63 27.05
N LYS A 479 0.74 11.07 27.76
CA LYS A 479 -0.20 10.12 27.15
C LYS A 479 -1.10 10.78 26.12
N GLU A 480 -1.60 11.99 26.40
CA GLU A 480 -2.39 12.76 25.44
C GLU A 480 -1.59 13.07 24.17
N PHE A 481 -0.35 13.53 24.32
CA PHE A 481 0.56 13.80 23.22
C PHE A 481 0.82 12.55 22.36
N GLU A 482 1.21 11.43 22.98
CA GLU A 482 1.55 10.20 22.24
C GLU A 482 0.34 9.65 21.48
N TYR A 483 -0.84 9.63 22.11
CA TYR A 483 -2.07 9.22 21.45
C TYR A 483 -2.39 10.11 20.25
N ARG A 484 -2.33 11.43 20.42
CA ARG A 484 -2.62 12.40 19.36
C ARG A 484 -1.62 12.31 18.21
N TYR A 485 -0.36 12.10 18.51
CA TYR A 485 0.69 11.89 17.52
C TYR A 485 0.40 10.67 16.64
N ILE A 486 0.21 9.49 17.25
CA ILE A 486 -0.07 8.24 16.53
C ILE A 486 -1.38 8.35 15.73
N TYR A 487 -2.44 8.91 16.33
CA TYR A 487 -3.73 9.07 15.67
C TYR A 487 -3.63 9.96 14.43
N THR A 488 -3.00 11.14 14.55
CA THR A 488 -2.88 12.10 13.45
C THR A 488 -2.00 11.53 12.33
N GLN A 489 -0.92 10.82 12.66
CA GLN A 489 -0.08 10.13 11.68
C GLN A 489 -0.85 9.06 10.90
N ASN A 490 -1.66 8.25 11.59
CA ASN A 490 -2.49 7.23 10.95
C ASN A 490 -3.55 7.87 10.04
N LEU A 491 -4.21 8.94 10.51
CA LEU A 491 -5.22 9.66 9.73
C LEU A 491 -4.62 10.28 8.46
N LEU A 492 -3.43 10.89 8.56
CA LEU A 492 -2.68 11.42 7.41
C LEU A 492 -2.34 10.29 6.42
N ARG A 493 -1.83 9.16 6.91
CA ARG A 493 -1.47 8.02 6.07
C ARG A 493 -2.68 7.42 5.35
N GLU A 494 -3.81 7.28 6.05
CA GLU A 494 -5.06 6.80 5.47
C GLU A 494 -5.57 7.75 4.38
N LYS A 495 -5.49 9.07 4.62
CA LYS A 495 -5.90 10.09 3.66
C LYS A 495 -5.03 10.07 2.39
N ILE A 496 -3.71 10.03 2.55
CA ILE A 496 -2.78 9.90 1.42
C ILE A 496 -3.07 8.60 0.65
N SER A 497 -3.21 7.47 1.35
CA SER A 497 -3.55 6.18 0.73
C SER A 497 -4.87 6.20 -0.04
N LEU A 498 -5.88 6.94 0.45
CA LEU A 498 -7.15 7.14 -0.25
C LEU A 498 -6.95 7.94 -1.54
N VAL A 499 -6.13 8.99 -1.53
CA VAL A 499 -5.81 9.77 -2.74
C VAL A 499 -5.11 8.91 -3.78
N PHE A 500 -4.07 8.15 -3.42
CA PHE A 500 -3.40 7.25 -4.36
C PHE A 500 -4.32 6.17 -4.94
N ARG A 501 -5.28 5.66 -4.16
CA ARG A 501 -6.28 4.68 -4.64
C ARG A 501 -7.29 5.27 -5.61
N ASN A 502 -7.65 6.55 -5.42
CA ASN A 502 -8.68 7.22 -6.22
C ASN A 502 -8.12 8.15 -7.31
N ALA A 503 -6.79 8.12 -7.50
CA ALA A 503 -6.08 9.05 -8.35
C ALA A 503 -6.38 8.86 -9.84
N ILE A 504 -6.55 9.98 -10.53
CA ILE A 504 -6.52 10.06 -12.00
C ILE A 504 -5.12 10.56 -12.36
N TRP A 505 -4.34 9.70 -13.00
CA TRP A 505 -2.93 9.96 -13.29
C TRP A 505 -2.74 10.63 -14.65
N VAL A 506 -1.76 11.53 -14.73
CA VAL A 506 -1.21 12.06 -15.97
C VAL A 506 0.10 11.34 -16.25
N THR A 507 0.15 10.63 -17.37
CA THR A 507 1.35 9.98 -17.91
C THR A 507 1.72 10.57 -19.27
N LYS A 508 2.81 10.12 -19.90
CA LYS A 508 3.24 10.63 -21.21
C LYS A 508 2.36 10.05 -22.32
N THR A 509 1.95 8.80 -22.15
CA THR A 509 1.30 7.96 -23.17
C THR A 509 -0.22 8.10 -23.23
N GLU A 510 -0.89 8.48 -22.14
CA GLU A 510 -2.35 8.54 -22.07
C GLU A 510 -2.91 9.96 -21.92
N ASN A 511 -3.83 10.31 -22.83
CA ASN A 511 -4.52 11.61 -22.84
C ASN A 511 -5.88 11.60 -22.13
N ASP A 512 -6.50 10.44 -22.00
CA ASP A 512 -7.86 10.33 -21.49
C ASP A 512 -7.81 10.10 -19.98
N LYS A 513 -8.48 10.98 -19.21
CA LYS A 513 -8.70 10.88 -17.76
C LYS A 513 -9.42 9.59 -17.39
N LYS A 514 -8.72 8.47 -17.45
CA LYS A 514 -9.22 7.14 -17.10
C LYS A 514 -8.74 6.79 -15.72
N PHE A 515 -9.66 6.22 -14.97
CA PHE A 515 -9.35 5.65 -13.68
C PHE A 515 -8.61 4.32 -13.89
N TYR A 516 -7.33 4.29 -13.56
CA TYR A 516 -6.55 3.06 -13.53
C TYR A 516 -6.31 2.63 -12.09
N GLN A 517 -6.49 1.34 -11.81
CA GLN A 517 -5.89 0.77 -10.60
C GLN A 517 -4.39 1.01 -10.67
N ILE A 518 -3.79 1.50 -9.57
CA ILE A 518 -2.38 1.92 -9.55
C ILE A 518 -1.40 0.81 -9.96
N SER A 519 -1.75 -0.46 -9.70
CA SER A 519 -0.97 -1.63 -10.16
C SER A 519 -1.08 -1.89 -11.66
N PHE A 520 -2.18 -1.50 -12.30
CA PHE A 520 -2.34 -1.57 -13.75
C PHE A 520 -1.52 -0.47 -14.43
N LEU A 521 -1.53 0.75 -13.88
CA LEU A 521 -0.67 1.81 -14.39
C LEU A 521 0.82 1.45 -14.28
N ALA A 522 1.23 0.88 -13.14
CA ALA A 522 2.59 0.38 -12.95
C ALA A 522 2.93 -0.72 -13.98
N LYS A 523 1.96 -1.54 -14.38
CA LYS A 523 2.13 -2.54 -15.44
C LYS A 523 2.36 -1.88 -16.79
N CYS A 524 1.54 -0.92 -17.19
CA CYS A 524 1.71 -0.18 -18.44
C CYS A 524 3.08 0.52 -18.52
N MET A 525 3.49 1.22 -17.46
CA MET A 525 4.82 1.85 -17.40
C MET A 525 5.95 0.81 -17.50
N ALA A 526 5.81 -0.34 -16.83
CA ALA A 526 6.81 -1.40 -16.89
C ALA A 526 6.89 -2.04 -18.28
N ASP A 527 5.76 -2.26 -18.95
CA ASP A 527 5.70 -2.83 -20.30
C ASP A 527 6.30 -1.87 -21.35
N ASP A 528 6.12 -0.56 -21.18
CA ASP A 528 6.71 0.45 -22.06
C ASP A 528 8.22 0.58 -21.84
N ILE A 529 8.67 0.69 -20.58
CA ILE A 529 10.09 0.82 -20.24
C ILE A 529 10.86 -0.47 -20.56
N TYR A 530 10.28 -1.63 -20.25
CA TYR A 530 10.95 -2.93 -20.37
C TYR A 530 10.29 -3.83 -21.41
N LYS A 531 10.02 -3.25 -22.58
CA LYS A 531 9.33 -3.86 -23.71
C LYS A 531 9.91 -5.21 -24.15
N TYR A 532 11.21 -5.41 -24.00
CA TYR A 532 11.91 -6.62 -24.42
C TYR A 532 12.38 -7.47 -23.23
N THR A 533 11.68 -7.42 -22.09
CA THR A 533 11.97 -8.32 -20.95
C THR A 533 11.69 -9.79 -21.33
N PRO A 534 12.69 -10.69 -21.27
CA PRO A 534 12.48 -12.12 -21.45
C PRO A 534 11.55 -12.73 -20.40
N LYS A 535 10.77 -13.75 -20.76
CA LYS A 535 9.82 -14.40 -19.85
C LYS A 535 10.50 -15.49 -19.05
N ILE A 536 10.80 -15.20 -17.78
CA ILE A 536 11.56 -16.09 -16.89
C ILE A 536 10.80 -16.29 -15.57
N HIS A 537 10.00 -17.35 -15.51
CA HIS A 537 9.23 -17.74 -14.32
C HIS A 537 10.07 -18.56 -13.34
N ASN A 538 11.06 -17.92 -12.72
CA ASN A 538 11.85 -18.52 -11.65
C ASN A 538 12.12 -17.53 -10.52
N GLU A 539 11.31 -17.60 -9.47
CA GLU A 539 11.40 -16.66 -8.33
C GLU A 539 12.70 -16.79 -7.51
N ILE A 540 13.43 -17.91 -7.63
CA ILE A 540 14.66 -18.17 -6.88
C ILE A 540 15.79 -17.27 -7.38
N ILE A 541 15.90 -17.11 -8.70
CA ILE A 541 16.99 -16.39 -9.36
C ILE A 541 16.56 -15.10 -10.04
N ASN A 542 15.27 -14.89 -10.36
CA ASN A 542 14.81 -13.69 -11.05
C ASN A 542 14.68 -12.51 -10.07
N ARG A 543 15.79 -12.15 -9.42
CA ARG A 543 15.93 -11.10 -8.41
C ARG A 543 17.30 -10.45 -8.53
N ASN A 544 17.39 -9.16 -8.21
CA ASN A 544 18.69 -8.46 -8.16
C ASN A 544 19.55 -8.89 -6.96
N LYS A 545 18.90 -9.36 -5.89
CA LYS A 545 19.55 -9.94 -4.71
C LYS A 545 18.96 -11.33 -4.45
N ILE A 546 19.75 -12.35 -4.74
CA ILE A 546 19.38 -13.76 -4.57
C ILE A 546 19.83 -14.29 -3.19
N SER A 547 19.18 -15.35 -2.69
CA SER A 547 19.55 -15.97 -1.40
C SER A 547 20.88 -16.73 -1.49
N ALA A 548 21.51 -17.02 -0.35
CA ALA A 548 22.74 -17.83 -0.33
C ALA A 548 22.52 -19.23 -0.95
N SER A 549 21.34 -19.82 -0.77
CA SER A 549 20.97 -21.10 -1.42
C SER A 549 20.85 -20.96 -2.95
N ALA A 550 20.27 -19.87 -3.44
CA ALA A 550 20.16 -19.56 -4.86
C ALA A 550 21.54 -19.29 -5.49
N VAL A 551 22.44 -18.60 -4.77
CA VAL A 551 23.84 -18.41 -5.19
C VAL A 551 24.51 -19.76 -5.38
N SER A 552 24.42 -20.65 -4.37
CA SER A 552 25.01 -21.99 -4.44
C SER A 552 24.41 -22.83 -5.56
N ALA A 553 23.11 -22.76 -5.81
CA ALA A 553 22.44 -23.49 -6.88
C ALA A 553 22.87 -22.98 -8.27
N THR A 554 22.97 -21.66 -8.44
CA THR A 554 23.47 -21.03 -9.67
C THR A 554 24.89 -21.50 -9.97
N LYS A 555 25.75 -21.54 -8.95
CA LYS A 555 27.12 -22.04 -9.05
C LYS A 555 27.17 -23.49 -9.53
N LYS A 556 26.41 -24.40 -8.91
CA LYS A 556 26.33 -25.81 -9.35
C LYS A 556 25.80 -25.95 -10.77
N LEU A 557 24.83 -25.12 -11.15
CA LEU A 557 24.30 -25.10 -12.50
C LEU A 557 25.37 -24.68 -13.51
N LEU A 558 26.09 -23.59 -13.26
CA LEU A 558 27.17 -23.13 -14.15
C LEU A 558 28.27 -24.20 -14.31
N GLU A 559 28.65 -24.88 -13.22
CA GLU A 559 29.57 -26.03 -13.26
C GLU A 559 29.04 -27.17 -14.15
N ALA A 560 27.74 -27.49 -14.05
CA ALA A 560 27.10 -28.51 -14.87
C ALA A 560 27.00 -28.07 -16.35
N MET A 561 26.78 -26.78 -16.63
CA MET A 561 26.76 -26.24 -18.00
C MET A 561 28.12 -26.42 -18.69
N ILE A 562 29.23 -26.25 -17.96
CA ILE A 562 30.60 -26.44 -18.46
C ILE A 562 30.89 -27.93 -18.69
N ASN A 563 30.64 -28.77 -17.69
CA ASN A 563 31.10 -30.17 -17.70
C ASN A 563 30.15 -31.14 -18.42
N HIS A 564 28.86 -30.81 -18.53
CA HIS A 564 27.81 -31.74 -18.98
C HIS A 564 26.88 -31.13 -20.05
N GLY A 565 27.34 -30.12 -20.79
CA GLY A 565 26.55 -29.42 -21.82
C GLY A 565 26.06 -30.26 -23.00
N SER A 566 26.55 -31.49 -23.18
CA SER A 566 26.08 -32.44 -24.19
C SER A 566 25.10 -33.49 -23.67
N VAL A 567 24.79 -33.45 -22.37
CA VAL A 567 23.99 -34.45 -21.64
C VAL A 567 22.59 -33.91 -21.36
N ALA A 568 21.59 -34.78 -21.46
CA ALA A 568 20.22 -34.45 -21.08
C ALA A 568 20.14 -33.91 -19.65
N GLY A 569 19.54 -32.73 -19.48
CA GLY A 569 19.39 -32.14 -18.15
C GLY A 569 20.71 -31.75 -17.46
N LEU A 570 21.81 -31.63 -18.22
CA LEU A 570 23.17 -31.40 -17.71
C LEU A 570 23.64 -32.45 -16.68
N GLY A 571 23.09 -33.67 -16.75
CA GLY A 571 23.41 -34.74 -15.79
C GLY A 571 22.87 -34.51 -14.37
N ILE A 572 21.91 -33.60 -14.18
CA ILE A 572 21.37 -33.28 -12.85
C ILE A 572 20.28 -34.28 -12.44
N ASP A 573 20.61 -35.14 -11.48
CA ASP A 573 19.70 -36.11 -10.88
C ASP A 573 18.80 -35.51 -9.79
N GLY A 574 17.66 -36.16 -9.52
CA GLY A 574 16.69 -35.70 -8.51
C GLY A 574 15.97 -34.40 -8.89
N PHE A 575 15.60 -33.58 -7.90
CA PHE A 575 14.97 -32.26 -8.08
C PHE A 575 15.59 -31.18 -7.17
N PRO A 576 16.92 -30.96 -7.22
CA PRO A 576 17.56 -29.88 -6.47
C PRO A 576 17.26 -28.50 -7.11
N PRO A 577 17.51 -27.38 -6.39
CA PRO A 577 17.23 -26.03 -6.89
C PRO A 577 17.87 -25.70 -8.24
N GLU A 578 19.09 -26.17 -8.51
CA GLU A 578 19.80 -26.01 -9.78
C GLU A 578 19.06 -26.65 -10.96
N LYS A 579 18.33 -27.75 -10.74
CA LYS A 579 17.51 -28.39 -11.77
C LYS A 579 16.28 -27.56 -12.11
N ALA A 580 15.64 -26.96 -11.10
CA ALA A 580 14.50 -26.07 -11.32
C ALA A 580 14.93 -24.84 -12.14
N ILE A 581 16.08 -24.27 -11.83
CA ILE A 581 16.70 -23.17 -12.59
C ILE A 581 16.97 -23.60 -14.04
N TYR A 582 17.65 -24.73 -14.24
CA TYR A 582 17.91 -25.30 -15.57
C TYR A 582 16.64 -25.42 -16.42
N MET A 583 15.57 -26.01 -15.86
CA MET A 583 14.32 -26.22 -16.59
C MET A 583 13.76 -24.89 -17.08
N SER A 584 13.61 -23.91 -16.17
CA SER A 584 12.99 -22.62 -16.48
C SER A 584 13.80 -21.70 -17.40
N LEU A 585 15.14 -21.70 -17.33
CA LEU A 585 15.97 -20.76 -18.10
C LEU A 585 16.58 -21.35 -19.35
N LEU A 586 16.89 -22.65 -19.37
CA LEU A 586 17.65 -23.26 -20.46
C LEU A 586 16.80 -24.20 -21.30
N ARG A 587 16.02 -25.07 -20.65
CA ARG A 587 15.19 -26.04 -21.37
C ARG A 587 13.93 -25.40 -21.95
N ASP A 588 13.16 -24.68 -21.14
CA ASP A 588 11.86 -24.15 -21.54
C ASP A 588 11.98 -23.00 -22.57
N THR A 589 13.07 -22.24 -22.49
CA THR A 589 13.44 -21.20 -23.48
C THR A 589 14.00 -21.78 -24.78
N GLY A 590 14.42 -23.05 -24.77
CA GLY A 590 15.05 -23.72 -25.91
C GLY A 590 16.53 -23.41 -26.12
N LEU A 591 17.20 -22.76 -25.16
CA LEU A 591 18.65 -22.50 -25.22
C LEU A 591 19.47 -23.78 -25.15
N HIS A 592 18.99 -24.78 -24.43
CA HIS A 592 19.56 -26.13 -24.38
C HIS A 592 18.52 -27.14 -24.86
N TRP A 593 18.80 -27.78 -25.99
CA TRP A 593 17.82 -28.57 -26.72
C TRP A 593 18.42 -29.89 -27.24
N GLN A 594 17.55 -30.84 -27.60
CA GLN A 594 17.95 -32.13 -28.12
C GLN A 594 18.07 -32.09 -29.66
N ALA A 595 19.29 -32.23 -30.17
CA ALA A 595 19.58 -32.28 -31.59
C ALA A 595 19.11 -33.62 -32.22
N LYS A 596 19.06 -33.66 -33.56
CA LYS A 596 18.53 -34.79 -34.34
C LYS A 596 19.28 -36.11 -34.14
N ASP A 597 20.49 -36.05 -33.61
CA ASP A 597 21.40 -37.16 -33.31
C ASP A 597 21.24 -37.71 -31.88
N ASN A 598 20.19 -37.31 -31.15
CA ASN A 598 19.98 -37.61 -29.72
C ASN A 598 21.04 -37.00 -28.78
N CYS A 599 21.96 -36.17 -29.27
CA CYS A 599 22.87 -35.40 -28.44
C CYS A 599 22.20 -34.08 -28.03
N TRP A 600 22.51 -33.61 -26.82
CA TRP A 600 22.06 -32.29 -26.38
C TRP A 600 23.06 -31.23 -26.82
N SER A 601 22.58 -30.05 -27.14
CA SER A 601 23.42 -28.96 -27.68
C SER A 601 22.86 -27.59 -27.32
N TRP A 602 23.73 -26.60 -27.35
CA TRP A 602 23.38 -25.19 -27.21
C TRP A 602 22.82 -24.64 -28.53
N LEU A 603 21.83 -23.75 -28.44
CA LEU A 603 21.21 -23.16 -29.61
C LEU A 603 22.14 -22.18 -30.33
N GLN A 604 22.65 -22.56 -31.50
CA GLN A 604 23.58 -21.73 -32.30
C GLN A 604 22.89 -20.56 -33.01
N ASP A 605 21.67 -20.78 -33.52
CA ASP A 605 20.90 -19.74 -34.22
C ASP A 605 19.78 -19.20 -33.32
N HIS A 606 20.06 -18.06 -32.69
CA HIS A 606 19.14 -17.38 -31.80
C HIS A 606 17.86 -16.88 -32.51
N SER A 607 17.85 -16.79 -33.85
CA SER A 607 16.65 -16.38 -34.60
C SER A 607 15.49 -17.38 -34.48
N THR A 608 15.81 -18.61 -34.08
CA THR A 608 14.86 -19.73 -33.89
C THR A 608 14.31 -19.84 -32.46
N LEU A 609 14.71 -18.94 -31.55
CA LEU A 609 14.16 -18.87 -30.19
C LEU A 609 12.65 -18.61 -30.22
N LYS A 610 11.92 -19.28 -29.34
CA LYS A 610 10.47 -19.11 -29.19
C LYS A 610 10.09 -17.81 -28.47
N ASP A 611 10.96 -17.32 -27.60
CA ASP A 611 10.76 -16.06 -26.88
C ASP A 611 11.36 -14.91 -27.71
N GLU A 612 10.47 -14.11 -28.31
CA GLU A 612 10.85 -12.94 -29.13
C GLU A 612 11.64 -11.90 -28.32
N CYS A 613 11.38 -11.73 -27.01
CA CYS A 613 12.13 -10.80 -26.17
C CYS A 613 13.58 -11.27 -25.98
N LEU A 614 13.77 -12.57 -25.73
CA LEU A 614 15.10 -13.17 -25.59
C LEU A 614 15.87 -13.10 -26.92
N LYS A 615 15.18 -13.34 -28.04
CA LYS A 615 15.73 -13.21 -29.38
C LYS A 615 16.19 -11.78 -29.69
N GLU A 616 15.37 -10.78 -29.39
CA GLU A 616 15.73 -9.37 -29.56
C GLU A 616 16.96 -9.01 -28.71
N MET A 617 16.97 -9.43 -27.44
CA MET A 617 18.09 -9.19 -26.52
C MET A 617 19.41 -9.79 -27.03
N PHE A 618 19.38 -11.04 -27.50
CA PHE A 618 20.56 -11.72 -28.06
C PHE A 618 20.98 -11.14 -29.41
N SER A 619 20.03 -10.70 -30.24
CA SER A 619 20.35 -10.06 -31.52
C SER A 619 21.04 -8.72 -31.31
N ALA A 620 20.51 -7.89 -30.40
CA ALA A 620 21.08 -6.59 -30.06
C ALA A 620 22.49 -6.70 -29.47
N ILE A 621 22.73 -7.66 -28.56
CA ILE A 621 24.09 -7.83 -28.03
C ILE A 621 25.04 -8.36 -29.10
N THR A 622 24.60 -9.24 -30.00
CA THR A 622 25.43 -9.74 -31.10
C THR A 622 25.80 -8.61 -32.06
N GLU A 623 24.87 -7.71 -32.37
CA GLU A 623 25.15 -6.51 -33.17
C GLU A 623 26.11 -5.56 -32.46
N HIS A 624 25.96 -5.37 -31.15
CA HIS A 624 26.91 -4.59 -30.34
C HIS A 624 28.33 -5.19 -30.40
N LEU A 625 28.46 -6.51 -30.21
CA LEU A 625 29.73 -7.23 -30.32
C LEU A 625 30.35 -7.09 -31.73
N ARG A 626 29.54 -7.17 -32.78
CA ARG A 626 29.99 -6.97 -34.17
C ARG A 626 30.47 -5.55 -34.43
N SER A 627 29.78 -4.54 -33.90
CA SER A 627 30.17 -3.13 -34.05
C SER A 627 31.53 -2.80 -33.43
N LYS A 628 31.93 -3.59 -32.42
CA LYS A 628 33.21 -3.49 -31.70
C LYS A 628 34.13 -4.67 -32.01
N LYS A 629 34.08 -5.20 -33.25
CA LYS A 629 34.88 -6.35 -33.68
C LYS A 629 36.37 -6.13 -33.33
N GLY A 630 36.95 -7.11 -32.62
CA GLY A 630 38.36 -7.07 -32.25
C GLY A 630 38.70 -6.25 -31.00
N GLU A 631 37.75 -5.55 -30.39
CA GLU A 631 37.93 -4.85 -29.12
C GLU A 631 37.63 -5.76 -27.91
N PHE A 632 38.21 -5.42 -26.76
CA PHE A 632 37.85 -6.04 -25.48
C PHE A 632 36.58 -5.42 -24.94
N ILE A 633 35.62 -6.26 -24.59
CA ILE A 633 34.32 -5.84 -24.04
C ILE A 633 34.18 -6.45 -22.65
N SER A 634 34.00 -5.61 -21.63
CA SER A 634 33.81 -6.11 -20.26
C SER A 634 32.48 -6.83 -20.14
N ILE A 635 32.45 -7.93 -19.40
CA ILE A 635 31.20 -8.64 -19.13
C ILE A 635 30.27 -7.80 -18.24
N ALA A 636 30.82 -6.90 -17.42
CA ALA A 636 30.04 -5.90 -16.70
C ALA A 636 29.28 -4.97 -17.65
N ASP A 637 29.87 -4.56 -18.77
CA ASP A 637 29.18 -3.72 -19.77
C ASP A 637 27.99 -4.47 -20.39
N ILE A 638 28.16 -5.76 -20.68
CA ILE A 638 27.10 -6.62 -21.21
C ILE A 638 25.98 -6.80 -20.18
N ARG A 639 26.35 -7.03 -18.92
CA ARG A 639 25.41 -7.08 -17.80
C ARG A 639 24.61 -5.79 -17.73
N ASP A 640 25.27 -4.66 -17.79
CA ASP A 640 24.63 -3.36 -17.64
C ASP A 640 23.66 -3.10 -18.81
N ILE A 641 24.03 -3.44 -20.06
CA ILE A 641 23.12 -3.42 -21.22
C ILE A 641 21.88 -4.29 -20.99
N TRP A 642 22.04 -5.53 -20.49
CA TRP A 642 20.90 -6.44 -20.28
C TRP A 642 20.03 -6.05 -19.07
N THR A 643 20.62 -5.45 -18.05
CA THR A 643 19.90 -5.04 -16.82
C THR A 643 19.22 -3.67 -16.92
N GLU A 644 19.59 -2.86 -17.91
CA GLU A 644 18.94 -1.59 -18.24
C GLU A 644 17.79 -1.78 -19.24
N GLU A 645 17.03 -0.70 -19.48
CA GLU A 645 15.99 -0.68 -20.53
C GLU A 645 16.60 -0.88 -21.92
N PRO A 646 15.94 -1.60 -22.84
CA PRO A 646 14.55 -2.08 -22.77
C PRO A 646 14.37 -3.52 -22.24
N TYR A 647 15.41 -4.17 -21.71
CA TYR A 647 15.39 -5.59 -21.32
C TYR A 647 15.17 -5.78 -19.81
N GLY A 648 15.95 -5.09 -18.98
CA GLY A 648 15.77 -5.07 -17.54
C GLY A 648 15.88 -6.41 -16.82
N ILE A 649 16.69 -7.36 -17.30
CA ILE A 649 16.84 -8.65 -16.62
C ILE A 649 17.46 -8.45 -15.23
N THR A 650 17.24 -9.41 -14.34
CA THR A 650 17.80 -9.33 -12.99
C THR A 650 19.24 -9.85 -12.92
N LYS A 651 20.01 -9.32 -11.96
CA LYS A 651 21.41 -9.74 -11.76
C LYS A 651 21.57 -11.24 -11.45
N GLY A 652 20.56 -11.89 -10.88
CA GLY A 652 20.59 -13.33 -10.62
C GLY A 652 20.42 -14.20 -11.88
N VAL A 653 19.73 -13.68 -12.90
CA VAL A 653 19.52 -14.35 -14.21
C VAL A 653 20.76 -14.23 -15.10
N PHE A 654 21.41 -13.06 -15.07
CA PHE A 654 22.47 -12.68 -15.99
C PHE A 654 23.56 -13.76 -16.20
N PRO A 655 24.19 -14.34 -15.15
CA PRO A 655 25.29 -15.29 -15.33
C PRO A 655 24.92 -16.52 -16.15
N ILE A 656 23.70 -17.02 -15.98
CA ILE A 656 23.22 -18.23 -16.66
C ILE A 656 22.94 -17.95 -18.13
N LEU A 657 22.22 -16.85 -18.41
CA LEU A 657 21.92 -16.47 -19.80
C LEU A 657 23.19 -16.09 -20.56
N PHE A 658 24.12 -15.37 -19.93
CA PHE A 658 25.39 -15.00 -20.54
C PHE A 658 26.22 -16.25 -20.87
N MET A 659 26.31 -17.21 -19.93
CA MET A 659 27.02 -18.46 -20.17
C MET A 659 26.40 -19.24 -21.35
N ALA A 660 25.07 -19.38 -21.38
CA ALA A 660 24.37 -20.06 -22.47
C ALA A 660 24.58 -19.36 -23.83
N TYR A 661 24.50 -18.02 -23.87
CA TYR A 661 24.80 -17.20 -25.05
C TYR A 661 26.24 -17.40 -25.52
N SER A 662 27.19 -17.39 -24.59
CA SER A 662 28.62 -17.57 -24.91
C SER A 662 28.94 -18.95 -25.48
N PHE A 663 28.25 -20.01 -25.02
CA PHE A 663 28.40 -21.35 -25.58
C PHE A 663 27.78 -21.50 -26.98
N ALA A 664 26.69 -20.79 -27.26
CA ALA A 664 26.13 -20.73 -28.60
C ALA A 664 27.09 -20.08 -29.61
N LEU A 665 27.84 -19.07 -29.17
CA LEU A 665 28.81 -18.32 -29.99
C LEU A 665 30.27 -18.74 -29.73
N ARG A 666 30.52 -19.95 -29.22
CA ARG A 666 31.87 -20.40 -28.80
C ARG A 666 32.92 -20.32 -29.91
N SER A 667 32.51 -20.40 -31.18
CA SER A 667 33.39 -20.28 -32.34
C SER A 667 33.69 -18.85 -32.79
N GLN A 668 33.05 -17.84 -32.18
CA GLN A 668 33.12 -16.43 -32.55
C GLN A 668 33.54 -15.52 -31.38
N ILE A 669 33.71 -16.08 -30.17
CA ILE A 669 34.03 -15.33 -28.96
C ILE A 669 35.26 -15.95 -28.29
N ALA A 670 36.22 -15.09 -27.94
CA ALA A 670 37.38 -15.42 -27.12
C ALA A 670 37.19 -14.83 -25.71
N PHE A 671 37.59 -15.59 -24.69
CA PHE A 671 37.42 -15.24 -23.28
C PHE A 671 38.73 -14.72 -22.69
N TYR A 672 38.63 -13.71 -21.83
CA TYR A 672 39.77 -13.08 -21.17
C TYR A 672 39.46 -12.78 -19.71
N GLU A 673 40.50 -12.74 -18.90
CA GLU A 673 40.44 -12.43 -17.49
C GLU A 673 41.50 -11.41 -17.10
N LYS A 674 41.17 -10.51 -16.19
CA LYS A 674 42.10 -9.53 -15.65
C LYS A 674 43.05 -10.18 -14.65
N ALA A 675 44.33 -10.20 -15.00
CA ALA A 675 45.40 -10.65 -14.11
C ALA A 675 45.71 -9.63 -13.01
N ILE A 676 46.50 -10.03 -12.02
CA ILE A 676 46.96 -9.16 -10.92
C ILE A 676 47.72 -7.93 -11.45
N SER A 677 48.39 -8.06 -12.60
CA SER A 677 49.07 -6.98 -13.32
C SER A 677 48.13 -5.94 -13.95
N SER A 678 46.81 -6.15 -13.86
CA SER A 678 45.76 -5.39 -14.56
C SER A 678 45.75 -5.52 -16.09
N GLU A 679 46.55 -6.43 -16.64
CA GLU A 679 46.47 -6.83 -18.05
C GLU A 679 45.41 -7.93 -18.23
N LEU A 680 44.81 -8.00 -19.42
CA LEU A 680 43.85 -9.05 -19.79
C LEU A 680 44.60 -10.25 -20.37
N GLU A 681 44.46 -11.40 -19.72
CA GLU A 681 45.05 -12.68 -20.13
C GLU A 681 43.99 -13.52 -20.85
N TYR A 682 44.40 -14.22 -21.92
CA TYR A 682 43.53 -15.09 -22.71
C TYR A 682 43.20 -16.37 -21.94
N LEU A 683 41.92 -16.77 -21.94
CA LEU A 683 41.44 -18.02 -21.37
C LEU A 683 41.16 -19.05 -22.47
N PRO A 684 41.92 -20.15 -22.52
CA PRO A 684 41.74 -21.19 -23.53
C PRO A 684 40.37 -21.87 -23.47
N GLU A 685 39.86 -22.09 -22.26
CA GLU A 685 38.55 -22.67 -22.00
C GLU A 685 37.88 -21.97 -20.83
N VAL A 686 36.55 -22.00 -20.83
CA VAL A 686 35.74 -21.51 -19.71
C VAL A 686 35.71 -22.60 -18.65
N ASP A 687 36.33 -22.32 -17.51
CA ASP A 687 36.40 -23.23 -16.38
C ASP A 687 35.48 -22.81 -15.22
N VAL A 688 35.56 -23.56 -14.12
CA VAL A 688 34.74 -23.34 -12.93
C VAL A 688 35.12 -22.02 -12.22
N GLU A 689 36.38 -21.60 -12.30
CA GLU A 689 36.83 -20.32 -11.72
C GLU A 689 36.23 -19.13 -12.46
N TYR A 690 36.23 -19.18 -13.80
CA TYR A 690 35.55 -18.20 -14.64
C TYR A 690 34.06 -18.09 -14.32
N ALA A 691 33.36 -19.22 -14.14
CA ALA A 691 31.96 -19.22 -13.74
C ALA A 691 31.72 -18.52 -12.38
N TYR A 692 32.63 -18.66 -11.42
CA TYR A 692 32.53 -17.96 -10.13
C TYR A 692 32.74 -16.45 -10.27
N LYS A 693 33.73 -16.04 -11.06
CA LYS A 693 33.99 -14.62 -11.33
C LYS A 693 32.84 -13.99 -12.11
N LEU A 694 32.25 -14.70 -13.08
CA LEU A 694 31.06 -14.24 -13.80
C LEU A 694 29.90 -13.90 -12.85
N GLN A 695 29.72 -14.69 -11.79
CA GLN A 695 28.66 -14.46 -10.81
C GLN A 695 29.01 -13.33 -9.81
N LYS A 696 30.27 -13.20 -9.41
CA LYS A 696 30.69 -12.35 -8.28
C LYS A 696 31.33 -11.02 -8.71
N SER A 697 32.19 -11.05 -9.72
CA SER A 697 32.95 -9.91 -10.23
C SER A 697 33.09 -9.96 -11.76
N PRO A 698 31.98 -9.82 -12.53
CA PRO A 698 32.02 -9.80 -13.99
C PRO A 698 32.85 -8.63 -14.56
N GLU A 699 33.14 -7.60 -13.77
CA GLU A 699 34.08 -6.53 -14.11
C GLU A 699 35.54 -7.00 -14.33
N ASP A 700 35.92 -8.15 -13.77
CA ASP A 700 37.25 -8.74 -13.95
C ASP A 700 37.36 -9.59 -15.23
N LEU A 701 36.26 -9.74 -15.97
CA LEU A 701 36.17 -10.59 -17.14
C LEU A 701 35.88 -9.77 -18.40
N ALA A 702 36.43 -10.22 -19.51
CA ALA A 702 36.21 -9.62 -20.81
C ALA A 702 36.05 -10.67 -21.90
N ILE A 703 35.40 -10.28 -22.99
CA ILE A 703 35.32 -11.08 -24.20
C ILE A 703 35.77 -10.28 -25.42
N LYS A 704 36.19 -10.99 -26.46
CA LYS A 704 36.51 -10.42 -27.77
C LYS A 704 35.74 -11.16 -28.85
N TYR A 705 34.95 -10.42 -29.63
CA TYR A 705 34.19 -10.96 -30.74
C TYR A 705 35.01 -10.95 -32.03
N PHE A 706 34.92 -12.03 -32.78
CA PHE A 706 35.56 -12.20 -34.08
C PHE A 706 34.63 -12.95 -35.05
N GLU A 707 34.66 -12.52 -36.30
CA GLU A 707 34.03 -13.24 -37.40
C GLU A 707 35.15 -13.77 -38.28
N VAL A 708 35.26 -15.10 -38.34
CA VAL A 708 36.18 -15.78 -39.24
C VAL A 708 35.56 -15.75 -40.63
N SER A 709 36.11 -14.95 -41.52
CA SER A 709 35.79 -14.95 -42.94
C SER A 709 36.17 -16.29 -43.59
N ASN A 710 35.57 -16.63 -44.73
CA ASN A 710 35.91 -17.86 -45.46
C ASN A 710 37.42 -17.96 -45.75
N GLY A 711 38.09 -16.84 -46.08
CA GLY A 711 39.53 -16.79 -46.28
C GLY A 711 40.36 -17.01 -45.01
N GLU A 712 39.90 -16.52 -43.86
CA GLU A 712 40.54 -16.81 -42.55
C GLU A 712 40.35 -18.27 -42.12
N GLN A 713 39.24 -18.90 -42.51
CA GLN A 713 39.01 -20.33 -42.29
C GLN A 713 39.97 -21.19 -43.11
N ASP A 714 40.18 -20.84 -44.38
CA ASP A 714 41.16 -21.51 -45.23
C ASP A 714 42.59 -21.28 -44.73
N TRP A 715 42.89 -20.09 -44.21
CA TRP A 715 44.15 -19.78 -43.52
C TRP A 715 44.36 -20.65 -42.27
N LEU A 716 43.37 -20.77 -41.39
CA LEU A 716 43.44 -21.62 -40.20
C LEU A 716 43.57 -23.10 -40.56
N ASN A 717 42.91 -23.57 -41.62
CA ASN A 717 43.07 -24.93 -42.13
C ASN A 717 44.50 -25.18 -42.65
N LYS A 718 45.08 -24.22 -43.38
CA LYS A 718 46.48 -24.28 -43.84
C LYS A 718 47.45 -24.32 -42.64
N LEU A 719 47.27 -23.45 -41.66
CA LEU A 719 48.09 -23.44 -40.45
C LEU A 719 47.94 -24.72 -39.61
N ALA A 720 46.74 -25.29 -39.54
CA ALA A 720 46.52 -26.58 -38.88
C ALA A 720 47.25 -27.73 -39.59
N ALA A 721 47.32 -27.72 -40.92
CA ALA A 721 48.09 -28.69 -41.70
C ALA A 721 49.59 -28.55 -41.42
N ILE A 722 50.13 -27.33 -41.44
CA ILE A 722 51.54 -27.04 -41.13
C ILE A 722 51.89 -27.44 -39.70
N SER A 723 51.06 -27.05 -38.74
CA SER A 723 51.24 -27.41 -37.33
C SER A 723 51.15 -28.94 -37.13
N SER A 724 50.31 -29.63 -37.91
CA SER A 724 50.21 -31.10 -37.89
C SER A 724 51.48 -31.77 -38.39
N GLU A 725 52.06 -31.24 -39.47
CA GLU A 725 53.32 -31.73 -40.04
C GLU A 725 54.48 -31.52 -39.06
N LEU A 726 54.59 -30.32 -38.49
CA LEU A 726 55.64 -29.97 -37.54
C LEU A 726 55.56 -30.75 -36.21
N SER A 727 54.35 -31.07 -35.75
CA SER A 727 54.12 -31.78 -34.48
C SER A 727 54.02 -33.30 -34.62
N GLY A 728 53.86 -33.82 -35.84
CA GLY A 728 53.62 -35.24 -36.11
C GLY A 728 52.28 -35.77 -35.58
N ARG A 729 51.31 -34.88 -35.30
CA ARG A 729 49.98 -35.22 -34.77
C ARG A 729 48.91 -34.50 -35.57
N LYS A 730 47.70 -35.08 -35.67
CA LYS A 730 46.58 -34.41 -36.32
C LYS A 730 46.07 -33.26 -35.44
N ILE A 731 46.09 -32.05 -35.98
CA ILE A 731 45.61 -30.83 -35.32
C ILE A 731 44.31 -30.37 -35.99
N ASN A 732 43.31 -30.04 -35.18
CA ASN A 732 42.08 -29.45 -35.69
C ASN A 732 42.29 -27.93 -35.91
N PRO A 733 41.51 -27.30 -36.79
CA PRO A 733 41.56 -25.85 -37.03
C PRO A 733 40.98 -25.06 -35.85
N ASN A 734 41.62 -25.15 -34.69
CA ASN A 734 41.33 -24.44 -33.45
C ASN A 734 42.56 -23.59 -33.08
N PHE A 735 42.34 -22.32 -32.72
CA PHE A 735 43.40 -21.37 -32.42
C PHE A 735 44.48 -21.92 -31.48
N ILE A 736 44.08 -22.58 -30.40
CA ILE A 736 45.02 -23.13 -29.40
C ILE A 736 45.76 -24.35 -29.93
N GLU A 737 45.06 -25.26 -30.61
CA GLU A 737 45.67 -26.48 -31.14
C GLU A 737 46.70 -26.15 -32.23
N ILE A 738 46.48 -25.08 -33.01
CA ILE A 738 47.42 -24.58 -34.01
C ILE A 738 48.59 -23.84 -33.33
N SER A 739 48.33 -22.91 -32.41
CA SER A 739 49.35 -22.03 -31.84
C SER A 739 50.32 -22.77 -30.92
N THR A 740 49.83 -23.75 -30.17
CA THR A 740 50.62 -24.42 -29.13
C THR A 740 51.88 -25.09 -29.70
N PRO A 741 51.81 -25.91 -30.77
CA PRO A 741 53.01 -26.51 -31.35
C PRO A 741 53.95 -25.47 -31.98
N LEU A 742 53.41 -24.46 -32.67
CA LEU A 742 54.21 -23.41 -33.30
C LEU A 742 55.06 -22.66 -32.26
N VAL A 743 54.44 -22.23 -31.16
CA VAL A 743 55.14 -21.54 -30.06
C VAL A 743 56.10 -22.49 -29.34
N THR A 744 55.68 -23.73 -29.07
CA THR A 744 56.51 -24.72 -28.36
C THR A 744 57.79 -25.05 -29.13
N ILE A 745 57.72 -25.17 -30.46
CA ILE A 745 58.90 -25.45 -31.29
C ILE A 745 59.91 -24.32 -31.20
N ILE A 746 59.47 -23.07 -31.27
CA ILE A 746 60.35 -21.89 -31.18
C ILE A 746 60.91 -21.71 -29.77
N HIS A 747 60.08 -21.88 -28.74
CA HIS A 747 60.52 -21.85 -27.34
C HIS A 747 61.42 -23.04 -26.97
N GLY A 748 61.33 -24.17 -27.68
CA GLY A 748 62.21 -25.33 -27.53
C GLY A 748 63.60 -25.18 -28.15
N GLN A 749 63.81 -24.16 -28.99
CA GLN A 749 65.12 -23.93 -29.62
C GLN A 749 66.18 -23.42 -28.62
N LEU A 750 67.45 -23.61 -28.97
CA LEU A 750 68.59 -23.07 -28.23
C LEU A 750 68.57 -21.53 -28.22
N ASN A 751 69.07 -20.91 -27.14
CA ASN A 751 69.04 -19.44 -26.99
C ASN A 751 69.70 -18.69 -28.15
N TRP A 752 70.76 -19.22 -28.74
CA TRP A 752 71.40 -18.57 -29.89
C TRP A 752 70.51 -18.57 -31.15
N VAL A 753 69.65 -19.57 -31.33
CA VAL A 753 68.67 -19.65 -32.43
C VAL A 753 67.53 -18.63 -32.22
N LYS A 754 67.12 -18.44 -30.96
CA LYS A 754 66.11 -17.43 -30.60
C LYS A 754 66.59 -15.99 -30.82
N HIS A 755 67.90 -15.77 -30.87
CA HIS A 755 68.51 -14.44 -31.03
C HIS A 755 69.32 -14.27 -32.32
N ILE A 756 69.28 -15.24 -33.25
CA ILE A 756 70.08 -15.16 -34.46
C ILE A 756 69.61 -14.00 -35.35
N HIS A 757 70.52 -13.16 -35.81
CA HIS A 757 70.14 -12.11 -36.74
C HIS A 757 70.11 -12.68 -38.16
N THR A 758 71.12 -13.36 -38.68
CA THR A 758 71.15 -13.75 -40.10
C THR A 758 71.21 -15.27 -40.27
N TYR A 759 70.31 -15.81 -41.08
CA TYR A 759 70.33 -17.20 -41.54
C TYR A 759 71.21 -17.29 -42.80
N GLU A 760 72.26 -18.12 -42.76
CA GLU A 760 73.18 -18.33 -43.89
C GLU A 760 72.48 -19.08 -45.04
N GLY A 761 72.69 -18.64 -46.28
CA GLY A 761 72.07 -19.26 -47.48
C GLY A 761 70.65 -18.79 -47.81
N VAL A 762 70.13 -17.79 -47.07
CA VAL A 762 68.78 -17.23 -47.25
C VAL A 762 68.87 -15.78 -47.74
N ASP A 763 68.06 -15.41 -48.74
CA ASP A 763 68.00 -14.03 -49.26
C ASP A 763 67.58 -13.03 -48.17
N SER A 764 68.02 -11.78 -48.32
CA SER A 764 67.87 -10.69 -47.35
C SER A 764 66.42 -10.37 -46.97
N ASP A 765 65.48 -10.53 -47.89
CA ASP A 765 64.05 -10.28 -47.62
C ASP A 765 63.39 -11.44 -46.88
N LEU A 766 63.71 -12.69 -47.23
CA LEU A 766 63.26 -13.88 -46.49
C LEU A 766 63.85 -13.91 -45.07
N ASN A 767 65.09 -13.46 -44.91
CA ASN A 767 65.74 -13.29 -43.62
C ASN A 767 64.98 -12.33 -42.69
N LYS A 768 64.35 -11.27 -43.23
CA LYS A 768 63.51 -10.34 -42.42
C LYS A 768 62.20 -11.00 -42.00
N VAL A 769 61.53 -11.71 -42.92
CA VAL A 769 60.29 -12.43 -42.64
C VAL A 769 60.49 -13.49 -41.56
N CYS A 770 61.54 -14.32 -41.66
CA CYS A 770 61.85 -15.33 -40.65
C CYS A 770 62.12 -14.73 -39.25
N ARG A 771 62.79 -13.58 -39.16
CA ARG A 771 62.98 -12.86 -37.89
C ARG A 771 61.67 -12.38 -37.32
N ASN A 772 60.82 -11.76 -38.14
CA ASN A 772 59.53 -11.23 -37.71
C ASN A 772 58.61 -12.35 -37.19
N VAL A 773 58.50 -13.46 -37.92
CA VAL A 773 57.70 -14.62 -37.51
C VAL A 773 58.21 -15.21 -36.20
N ARG A 774 59.55 -15.37 -36.06
CA ARG A 774 60.15 -15.85 -34.81
C ARG A 774 59.86 -14.91 -33.64
N ASP A 775 60.06 -13.60 -33.81
CA ASP A 775 59.89 -12.61 -32.75
C ASP A 775 58.42 -12.51 -32.31
N VAL A 776 57.48 -12.65 -33.26
CA VAL A 776 56.04 -12.75 -32.99
C VAL A 776 55.71 -14.01 -32.21
N LEU A 777 56.23 -15.18 -32.62
CA LEU A 777 56.01 -16.44 -31.90
C LEU A 777 56.64 -16.45 -30.50
N LEU A 778 57.76 -15.77 -30.28
CA LEU A 778 58.42 -15.64 -28.97
C LEU A 778 57.68 -14.71 -28.00
N ARG A 779 56.89 -13.76 -28.51
CA ARG A 779 56.13 -12.78 -27.71
C ARG A 779 54.64 -13.14 -27.62
N ALA A 780 54.23 -14.27 -28.20
CA ALA A 780 52.84 -14.66 -28.28
C ALA A 780 52.23 -14.90 -26.89
N ASN A 781 51.20 -14.13 -26.55
CA ASN A 781 50.41 -14.26 -25.32
C ASN A 781 48.90 -14.46 -25.57
N ASP A 782 48.46 -14.25 -26.81
CA ASP A 782 47.08 -14.45 -27.26
C ASP A 782 47.09 -15.26 -28.57
N PRO A 783 46.67 -16.54 -28.55
CA PRO A 783 46.61 -17.41 -29.73
C PRO A 783 45.80 -16.84 -30.89
N LEU A 784 44.71 -16.12 -30.60
CA LEU A 784 43.85 -15.57 -31.63
C LEU A 784 44.54 -14.39 -32.32
N ARG A 785 45.12 -13.49 -31.53
CA ARG A 785 45.90 -12.36 -32.06
C ARG A 785 47.11 -12.87 -32.86
N LEU A 786 47.80 -13.88 -32.34
CA LEU A 786 48.94 -14.49 -33.00
C LEU A 786 48.59 -14.98 -34.40
N LEU A 787 47.52 -15.79 -34.54
CA LEU A 787 47.22 -16.47 -35.79
C LEU A 787 46.53 -15.58 -36.82
N ILE A 788 45.70 -14.62 -36.39
CA ILE A 788 44.89 -13.80 -37.30
C ILE A 788 45.52 -12.43 -37.59
N VAL A 789 46.30 -11.88 -36.66
CA VAL A 789 46.85 -10.53 -36.79
C VAL A 789 48.37 -10.57 -36.93
N ASP A 790 49.07 -11.15 -35.95
CA ASP A 790 50.51 -10.99 -35.84
C ASP A 790 51.27 -11.86 -36.87
N LEU A 791 50.84 -13.10 -37.14
CA LEU A 791 51.46 -13.98 -38.14
C LEU A 791 51.26 -13.49 -39.59
N PRO A 792 50.04 -13.14 -40.04
CA PRO A 792 49.86 -12.58 -41.39
C PRO A 792 50.69 -11.31 -41.62
N HIS A 793 50.73 -10.39 -40.64
CA HIS A 793 51.55 -9.18 -40.73
C HIS A 793 53.06 -9.47 -40.69
N ALA A 794 53.50 -10.51 -39.98
CA ALA A 794 54.90 -10.92 -39.96
C ALA A 794 55.37 -11.54 -41.29
N LEU A 795 54.45 -12.25 -41.98
CA LEU A 795 54.70 -12.91 -43.26
C LEU A 795 54.63 -11.95 -44.45
N ASP A 796 53.74 -10.96 -44.42
CA ASP A 796 53.59 -9.94 -45.45
C ASP A 796 53.41 -8.53 -44.87
N PRO A 797 54.52 -7.87 -44.48
CA PRO A 797 54.48 -6.54 -43.87
C PRO A 797 53.98 -5.42 -44.79
N ASP A 798 53.99 -5.64 -46.11
CA ASP A 798 53.61 -4.65 -47.13
C ASP A 798 52.18 -4.86 -47.67
N CYS A 799 51.45 -5.88 -47.18
CA CYS A 799 50.13 -6.31 -47.68
C CYS A 799 50.07 -6.47 -49.20
N LYS A 800 51.06 -7.15 -49.81
CA LYS A 800 51.17 -7.38 -51.25
C LYS A 800 50.59 -8.72 -51.73
N LEU A 801 50.33 -9.67 -50.85
CA LEU A 801 49.85 -11.01 -51.18
C LEU A 801 48.32 -11.02 -51.29
N ASN A 802 47.81 -10.95 -52.52
CA ASN A 802 46.37 -11.09 -52.83
C ASN A 802 45.98 -12.47 -53.38
N ASP A 803 46.91 -13.42 -53.53
CA ASP A 803 46.62 -14.74 -54.11
C ASP A 803 47.13 -15.91 -53.27
N GLU A 804 46.27 -16.91 -53.10
CA GLU A 804 46.34 -18.06 -52.19
C GLU A 804 47.46 -19.09 -52.45
N ALA A 805 48.36 -18.84 -53.41
CA ALA A 805 49.33 -19.80 -53.92
C ALA A 805 50.75 -19.70 -53.33
N ASP A 806 51.17 -18.53 -52.82
CA ASP A 806 52.58 -18.29 -52.45
C ASP A 806 52.87 -18.43 -50.94
N ILE A 807 51.84 -18.50 -50.09
CA ILE A 807 51.98 -18.49 -48.63
C ILE A 807 52.57 -19.80 -48.04
N PRO A 808 52.26 -21.01 -48.55
CA PRO A 808 52.80 -22.27 -48.00
C PRO A 808 54.31 -22.47 -48.21
N HIS A 809 54.95 -21.71 -49.11
CA HIS A 809 56.40 -21.81 -49.34
C HIS A 809 57.21 -20.82 -48.48
N LEU A 810 56.54 -19.89 -47.81
CA LEU A 810 57.12 -18.85 -46.96
C LEU A 810 57.07 -19.19 -45.46
N ILE A 811 56.15 -20.06 -45.05
CA ILE A 811 56.03 -20.64 -43.69
C ILE A 811 56.78 -21.98 -43.67
#